data_AF-T0PVT1-F1
#
_entry.id   AF-T0PVT1-F1
#
_cell.length_a   1.000
_cell.length_b   1.000
_cell.length_c   1.000
_cell.angle_alpha   90.00
_cell.angle_beta   90.00
_cell.angle_gamma   90.00
#
_symmetry.space_group_name_H-M   'P 1'
#
loop_
_entity.id
_entity.type
_entity.pdbx_description
1 polymer ?
#
loop_
_entity_poly.entity_id
_entity_poly.type
_entity_poly.pdbx_seq_one_letter_code
_entity_poly.pdbx_strand_id
1 'polypeptide(L)'
;MGRSAYMTEDVTSVKSKHSLYGHGRRLYQRAVAIGGLFVLPLIASDALVNNWAINAYLGDGKFFITPIAAAQNAQQLSAQYSYARNLGIPNLSNIGQWIANATVVNLVTESVDVYVINVGEFELTRTTNLCPTFAQTYSIPSLGTVRLALASDSVNFYRGNALTHFLTDDAEANLGNSSMKSTQLYDLGYVPGRASTDLRFTHDVVVRNTTQPQSQIVKFYRIFPRTFCTGCAPTAELGHSVCNFTYVYNDTTKVLRVTNSTFVPGSTYMFGLMMQNSSFGVAALYIKLLAIAIAICGYLAGRRTVQWLEVDPTKVDGLVARTFRIILPKLFPYQSNALSYASFCYNSDLFVFLYAISVLLDLNNCFIFVREVNVYNSLAPQFLYSLQMFSLSSRLLWVNCAFLKLLKIVGSFVSTASYNGQSALMGFCNLSSTTSVYLSAVLLVYVPAYIEYNNSVATSIRNVNESIDGIRVRVFDGFYLRVLSSVGAGLVLNVVLVTAVDRLWNWRYWQLLAKNSLARQAMYNSSSIVCDFLDGIEPDADDRSAASSIVCRARRLSTLQWFFMSHLTCFGLPEKQLRAKKLSIAQVTVKQHHTANSSTRSNSITHPTALPLPIPVPDDGAYMVVQDGDHNIHLLDGQLNDVTSLVYNIKVLKNTTVTIK
;
A
#
# COMPACT_ATOMS: atom_id res chain seq x y z
N MET A 1 12.91 -0.13 -23.04
CA MET A 1 12.73 -0.44 -24.48
C MET A 1 11.90 -1.72 -24.60
N GLY A 2 10.78 -1.73 -25.36
CA GLY A 2 10.00 -2.97 -25.60
C GLY A 2 8.48 -2.86 -25.52
N ARG A 3 7.84 -1.80 -26.04
CA ARG A 3 6.36 -1.69 -26.10
C ARG A 3 5.78 -1.61 -27.52
N SER A 4 6.57 -1.91 -28.55
CA SER A 4 6.12 -1.86 -29.95
C SER A 4 5.23 -3.05 -30.38
N ALA A 5 4.90 -3.99 -29.50
CA ALA A 5 4.31 -5.27 -29.90
C ALA A 5 2.79 -5.40 -29.66
N TYR A 6 2.09 -4.33 -29.29
CA TYR A 6 0.63 -4.33 -29.16
C TYR A 6 -0.12 -3.75 -30.37
N MET A 7 0.59 -3.49 -31.47
CA MET A 7 -0.03 -3.19 -32.76
C MET A 7 0.30 -4.28 -33.77
N THR A 8 -0.75 -4.80 -34.36
CA THR A 8 -0.80 -5.32 -35.72
C THR A 8 0.00 -4.44 -36.66
N GLU A 9 1.22 -4.85 -37.00
CA GLU A 9 1.75 -4.53 -38.32
C GLU A 9 0.99 -5.39 -39.33
N ASP A 10 0.50 -4.71 -40.37
CA ASP A 10 -0.15 -5.21 -41.58
C ASP A 10 -1.60 -5.71 -41.48
N VAL A 11 -2.55 -4.79 -41.31
CA VAL A 11 -3.81 -4.81 -42.07
C VAL A 11 -4.14 -3.38 -42.50
N THR A 12 -4.42 -3.21 -43.79
CA THR A 12 -4.56 -1.95 -44.53
C THR A 12 -5.54 -0.96 -43.88
N SER A 13 -5.01 0.10 -43.28
CA SER A 13 -5.78 1.21 -42.69
C SER A 13 -6.15 2.27 -43.73
N VAL A 14 -7.46 2.51 -43.87
CA VAL A 14 -8.04 3.64 -44.60
C VAL A 14 -7.65 4.95 -43.91
N LYS A 15 -6.84 5.76 -44.61
CA LYS A 15 -6.36 7.07 -44.20
C LYS A 15 -7.53 8.08 -44.11
N SER A 16 -7.67 8.78 -42.97
CA SER A 16 -7.82 10.26 -42.92
C SER A 16 -8.36 10.84 -41.59
N LYS A 17 -8.82 10.07 -40.59
CA LYS A 17 -9.21 10.60 -39.25
C LYS A 17 -8.33 10.15 -38.07
N HIS A 18 -7.33 9.31 -38.34
CA HIS A 18 -6.51 8.62 -37.33
C HIS A 18 -5.34 9.43 -36.71
N SER A 19 -5.02 10.62 -37.21
CA SER A 19 -3.78 11.32 -36.82
C SER A 19 -3.80 11.81 -35.36
N LEU A 20 -4.83 12.55 -34.93
CA LEU A 20 -4.92 13.08 -33.56
C LEU A 20 -5.12 11.99 -32.51
N TYR A 21 -5.98 11.01 -32.80
CA TYR A 21 -6.22 9.86 -31.93
C TYR A 21 -4.97 8.97 -31.79
N GLY A 22 -4.23 8.79 -32.89
CA GLY A 22 -2.95 8.08 -32.89
C GLY A 22 -1.86 8.80 -32.09
N HIS A 23 -1.79 10.13 -32.17
CA HIS A 23 -0.88 10.92 -31.34
C HIS A 23 -1.25 10.87 -29.86
N GLY A 24 -2.54 10.98 -29.52
CA GLY A 24 -3.04 10.84 -28.15
C GLY A 24 -2.73 9.46 -27.55
N ARG A 25 -2.93 8.38 -28.32
CA ARG A 25 -2.60 7.00 -27.90
C ARG A 25 -1.09 6.81 -27.66
N ARG A 26 -0.24 7.37 -28.52
CA ARG A 26 1.23 7.34 -28.31
C ARG A 26 1.66 8.13 -27.08
N LEU A 27 1.04 9.29 -26.83
CA LEU A 27 1.33 10.12 -25.66
C LEU A 27 0.92 9.40 -24.36
N TYR A 28 -0.28 8.80 -24.35
CA TYR A 28 -0.75 7.94 -23.26
C TYR A 28 0.18 6.76 -23.01
N GLN A 29 0.62 6.06 -24.06
CA GLN A 29 1.56 4.93 -23.94
C GLN A 29 2.92 5.37 -23.37
N ARG A 30 3.41 6.56 -23.74
CA ARG A 30 4.61 7.15 -23.13
C ARG A 30 4.38 7.50 -21.67
N ALA A 31 3.26 8.12 -21.32
CA ALA A 31 2.92 8.44 -19.93
C ALA A 31 2.85 7.18 -19.05
N VAL A 32 2.22 6.10 -19.52
CA VAL A 32 2.16 4.82 -18.80
C VAL A 32 3.55 4.20 -18.64
N ALA A 33 4.39 4.26 -19.69
CA ALA A 33 5.76 3.73 -19.63
C ALA A 33 6.64 4.51 -18.65
N ILE A 34 6.49 5.85 -18.63
CA ILE A 34 7.16 6.74 -17.68
C ILE A 34 6.68 6.44 -16.26
N GLY A 35 5.37 6.33 -16.03
CA GLY A 35 4.81 5.97 -14.71
C GLY A 35 5.34 4.63 -14.19
N GLY A 36 5.40 3.60 -15.04
CA GLY A 36 5.98 2.31 -14.68
C GLY A 36 7.48 2.38 -14.33
N LEU A 37 8.23 3.30 -14.93
CA LEU A 37 9.64 3.54 -14.63
C LEU A 37 9.84 4.23 -13.27
N PHE A 38 8.82 4.90 -12.73
CA PHE A 38 8.86 5.48 -11.38
C PHE A 38 8.36 4.51 -10.29
N VAL A 39 7.31 3.73 -10.55
CA VAL A 39 6.75 2.81 -9.54
C VAL A 39 7.67 1.64 -9.22
N LEU A 40 8.42 1.13 -10.20
CA LEU A 40 9.36 0.03 -9.98
C LEU A 40 10.48 0.38 -8.98
N PRO A 41 11.18 1.52 -9.15
CA PRO A 41 12.10 2.03 -8.12
C PRO A 41 11.45 2.27 -6.76
N LEU A 42 10.18 2.69 -6.69
CA LEU A 42 9.49 2.87 -5.40
C LEU A 42 9.30 1.54 -4.67
N ILE A 43 8.87 0.49 -5.37
CA ILE A 43 8.76 -0.86 -4.79
C ILE A 43 10.13 -1.41 -4.39
N ALA A 44 11.17 -1.19 -5.20
CA ALA A 44 12.53 -1.58 -4.86
C ALA A 44 13.07 -0.81 -3.65
N SER A 45 12.80 0.49 -3.57
CA SER A 45 13.14 1.35 -2.44
C SER A 45 12.43 0.90 -1.16
N ASP A 46 11.16 0.52 -1.25
CA ASP A 46 10.44 -0.11 -0.15
C ASP A 46 11.16 -1.36 0.36
N ALA A 47 11.51 -2.29 -0.53
CA ALA A 47 12.12 -3.56 -0.13
C ALA A 47 13.54 -3.41 0.45
N LEU A 48 14.31 -2.45 -0.04
CA LEU A 48 15.74 -2.30 0.28
C LEU A 48 16.03 -1.17 1.27
N VAL A 49 15.56 0.05 0.97
CA VAL A 49 15.86 1.26 1.75
C VAL A 49 14.99 1.34 3.00
N ASN A 50 13.76 0.84 2.93
CA ASN A 50 12.81 0.87 4.04
C ASN A 50 12.78 -0.46 4.82
N ASN A 51 13.95 -1.11 4.91
CA ASN A 51 14.17 -2.29 5.72
C ASN A 51 14.78 -1.87 7.07
N TRP A 52 14.01 -2.03 8.14
CA TRP A 52 14.40 -1.59 9.49
C TRP A 52 15.66 -2.29 10.01
N ALA A 53 15.87 -3.57 9.66
CA ALA A 53 17.05 -4.32 10.08
C ALA A 53 18.32 -3.81 9.37
N ILE A 54 18.23 -3.53 8.07
CA ILE A 54 19.35 -2.95 7.31
C ILE A 54 19.68 -1.55 7.85
N ASN A 55 18.66 -0.72 8.09
CA ASN A 55 18.84 0.62 8.60
C ASN A 55 19.41 0.64 10.03
N ALA A 56 19.04 -0.32 10.87
CA ALA A 56 19.62 -0.43 12.21
C ALA A 56 21.09 -0.89 12.18
N TYR A 57 21.45 -1.75 11.23
CA TYR A 57 22.80 -2.28 11.09
C TYR A 57 23.76 -1.27 10.45
N LEU A 58 23.35 -0.60 9.37
CA LEU A 58 24.20 0.32 8.60
C LEU A 58 24.08 1.78 9.06
N GLY A 59 23.01 2.15 9.74
CA GLY A 59 22.58 3.53 9.84
C GLY A 59 23.05 4.27 11.08
N ASP A 60 24.30 4.16 11.53
CA ASP A 60 24.98 4.97 12.58
C ASP A 60 24.15 5.38 13.83
N GLY A 61 23.05 4.68 14.13
CA GLY A 61 22.05 5.11 15.12
C GLY A 61 22.57 5.02 16.56
N LYS A 62 23.64 4.23 16.76
CA LYS A 62 24.31 4.06 18.05
C LYS A 62 24.95 5.34 18.57
N PHE A 63 25.18 6.34 17.71
CA PHE A 63 25.63 7.68 18.11
C PHE A 63 24.71 8.31 19.18
N PHE A 64 23.40 8.06 19.14
CA PHE A 64 22.47 8.65 20.10
C PHE A 64 22.56 8.04 21.53
N ILE A 65 23.33 6.97 21.71
CA ILE A 65 23.51 6.30 23.02
C ILE A 65 24.59 7.01 23.86
N THR A 66 25.45 7.83 23.25
CA THR A 66 26.55 8.55 23.91
C THR A 66 26.21 9.17 25.28
N PRO A 67 25.09 9.90 25.50
CA PRO A 67 24.80 10.51 26.81
C PRO A 67 24.53 9.50 27.93
N ILE A 68 24.16 8.27 27.61
CA ILE A 68 23.74 7.24 28.56
C ILE A 68 24.64 6.01 28.56
N ALA A 69 25.65 5.95 27.69
CA ALA A 69 26.50 4.79 27.47
C ALA A 69 27.22 4.28 28.73
N ALA A 70 27.49 5.17 29.70
CA ALA A 70 28.13 4.81 30.97
C ALA A 70 27.15 4.37 32.07
N ALA A 71 25.84 4.34 31.81
CA ALA A 71 24.81 3.98 32.78
C ALA A 71 24.18 2.63 32.44
N GLN A 72 23.97 1.77 33.44
CA GLN A 72 23.30 0.48 33.27
C GLN A 72 21.77 0.61 33.35
N ASN A 73 21.27 1.66 34.00
CA ASN A 73 19.86 1.92 34.19
C ASN A 73 19.61 3.44 34.29
N ALA A 74 18.34 3.85 34.22
CA ALA A 74 18.01 5.27 34.24
C ALA A 74 18.39 5.95 35.58
N GLN A 75 18.27 5.27 36.71
CA GLN A 75 18.52 5.88 38.03
C GLN A 75 19.98 6.33 38.20
N GLN A 76 20.95 5.57 37.66
CA GLN A 76 22.38 5.90 37.69
C GLN A 76 22.72 7.23 36.98
N LEU A 77 21.88 7.69 36.04
CA LEU A 77 22.09 8.98 35.37
C LEU A 77 21.99 10.15 36.34
N SER A 78 21.28 10.00 37.47
CA SER A 78 21.17 11.02 38.53
C SER A 78 22.52 11.33 39.20
N ALA A 79 23.47 10.39 39.15
CA ALA A 79 24.83 10.61 39.66
C ALA A 79 25.78 11.22 38.61
N GLN A 80 25.43 11.14 37.33
CA GLN A 80 26.29 11.60 36.22
C GLN A 80 25.96 13.02 35.73
N TYR A 81 24.75 13.50 36.01
CA TYR A 81 24.24 14.79 35.56
C TYR A 81 23.64 15.59 36.70
N SER A 82 23.83 16.91 36.67
CA SER A 82 23.11 17.87 37.51
C SER A 82 21.72 18.12 36.90
N TYR A 83 20.68 17.63 37.57
CA TYR A 83 19.31 17.83 37.10
C TYR A 83 18.75 19.20 37.45
N ALA A 84 17.87 19.72 36.59
CA ALA A 84 17.07 20.89 36.91
C ALA A 84 16.19 20.60 38.14
N ARG A 85 15.97 21.61 38.97
CA ARG A 85 15.18 21.49 40.21
C ARG A 85 13.78 20.94 39.88
N ASN A 86 13.38 19.89 40.59
CA ASN A 86 12.11 19.16 40.41
C ASN A 86 11.91 18.50 39.02
N LEU A 87 12.93 18.46 38.16
CA LEU A 87 12.89 17.88 36.81
C LEU A 87 13.99 16.82 36.67
N GLY A 88 13.95 15.83 37.55
CA GLY A 88 14.90 14.73 37.62
C GLY A 88 14.21 13.38 37.47
N ILE A 89 14.98 12.33 37.21
CA ILE A 89 14.44 10.97 37.05
C ILE A 89 13.61 10.53 38.28
N PRO A 90 14.01 10.81 39.53
CA PRO A 90 13.20 10.48 40.70
C PRO A 90 11.88 11.25 40.81
N ASN A 91 11.74 12.38 40.10
CA ASN A 91 10.54 13.21 40.12
C ASN A 91 9.52 12.82 39.02
N LEU A 92 9.88 11.88 38.15
CA LEU A 92 8.95 11.31 37.17
C LEU A 92 7.89 10.46 37.88
N SER A 93 6.72 10.33 37.27
CA SER A 93 5.68 9.37 37.69
C SER A 93 6.19 7.93 37.64
N ASN A 94 5.49 6.99 38.27
CA ASN A 94 5.90 5.58 38.25
C ASN A 94 6.01 5.04 36.83
N ILE A 95 5.06 5.40 35.96
CA ILE A 95 5.12 5.01 34.54
C ILE A 95 6.25 5.74 33.81
N GLY A 96 6.49 7.01 34.10
CA GLY A 96 7.58 7.79 33.50
C GLY A 96 8.96 7.22 33.85
N GLN A 97 9.16 6.80 35.11
CA GLN A 97 10.37 6.12 35.56
C GLN A 97 10.55 4.77 34.87
N TRP A 98 9.48 3.98 34.74
CA TRP A 98 9.53 2.71 34.00
C TRP A 98 9.87 2.92 32.52
N ILE A 99 9.22 3.88 31.84
CA ILE A 99 9.49 4.21 30.44
C ILE A 99 10.96 4.64 30.26
N ALA A 100 11.46 5.53 31.12
CA ALA A 100 12.85 5.97 31.09
C ALA A 100 13.82 4.80 31.28
N ASN A 101 13.55 3.96 32.28
CA ASN A 101 14.41 2.82 32.59
C ASN A 101 14.43 1.77 31.48
N ALA A 102 13.26 1.36 30.98
CA ALA A 102 13.15 0.41 29.88
C ALA A 102 13.86 0.92 28.62
N THR A 103 13.76 2.23 28.33
CA THR A 103 14.44 2.85 27.19
C THR A 103 15.95 2.83 27.37
N VAL A 104 16.48 3.28 28.52
CA VAL A 104 17.92 3.32 28.78
C VAL A 104 18.53 1.92 28.76
N VAL A 105 17.89 0.95 29.43
CA VAL A 105 18.35 -0.44 29.44
C VAL A 105 18.42 -0.99 28.01
N ASN A 106 17.34 -0.88 27.23
CA ASN A 106 17.32 -1.40 25.86
C ASN A 106 18.38 -0.76 24.94
N LEU A 107 18.67 0.52 25.13
CA LEU A 107 19.69 1.22 24.36
C LEU A 107 21.11 0.80 24.75
N VAL A 108 21.40 0.66 26.05
CA VAL A 108 22.77 0.37 26.53
C VAL A 108 23.12 -1.11 26.45
N THR A 109 22.17 -2.03 26.62
CA THR A 109 22.43 -3.48 26.55
C THR A 109 22.42 -4.04 25.12
N GLU A 110 22.22 -3.19 24.11
CA GLU A 110 22.05 -3.58 22.72
C GLU A 110 20.98 -4.67 22.52
N SER A 111 19.79 -4.45 23.11
CA SER A 111 18.70 -5.43 23.04
C SER A 111 18.33 -5.78 21.59
N VAL A 112 18.09 -7.07 21.34
CA VAL A 112 17.57 -7.59 20.06
C VAL A 112 16.11 -7.17 19.79
N ASP A 113 15.42 -6.66 20.81
CA ASP A 113 14.00 -6.30 20.76
C ASP A 113 13.76 -4.92 20.13
N VAL A 114 14.82 -4.17 19.82
CA VAL A 114 14.71 -2.79 19.32
C VAL A 114 15.64 -2.51 18.16
N TYR A 115 15.13 -1.76 17.18
CA TYR A 115 15.92 -1.16 16.12
C TYR A 115 16.26 0.27 16.51
N VAL A 116 17.54 0.63 16.45
CA VAL A 116 18.01 2.00 16.63
C VAL A 116 18.52 2.49 15.28
N ILE A 117 17.78 3.42 14.67
CA ILE A 117 18.04 3.90 13.31
C ILE A 117 18.39 5.38 13.34
N ASN A 118 19.41 5.80 12.58
CA ASN A 118 19.56 7.20 12.19
C ASN A 118 18.58 7.49 11.05
N VAL A 119 17.76 8.52 11.22
CA VAL A 119 16.78 8.92 10.21
C VAL A 119 17.40 9.95 9.29
N GLY A 120 18.10 10.94 9.84
CA GLY A 120 18.65 12.02 9.05
C GLY A 120 18.97 13.29 9.82
N GLU A 121 19.37 14.31 9.08
CA GLU A 121 19.69 15.64 9.60
C GLU A 121 18.74 16.68 9.04
N PHE A 122 18.11 17.46 9.93
CA PHE A 122 17.17 18.51 9.57
C PHE A 122 17.68 19.86 10.05
N GLU A 123 17.44 20.92 9.29
CA GLU A 123 17.77 22.27 9.73
C GLU A 123 16.82 22.72 10.86
N LEU A 124 17.38 23.26 11.94
CA LEU A 124 16.57 23.86 13.00
C LEU A 124 16.01 25.20 12.54
N THR A 125 14.70 25.34 12.70
CA THR A 125 13.95 26.56 12.42
C THR A 125 13.45 27.17 13.73
N ARG A 126 12.97 28.43 13.70
CA ARG A 126 12.35 29.05 14.88
C ARG A 126 11.15 28.24 15.41
N THR A 127 10.44 27.56 14.50
CA THR A 127 9.29 26.71 14.80
C THR A 127 9.68 25.35 15.40
N THR A 128 10.91 24.87 15.21
CA THR A 128 11.43 23.63 15.82
C THR A 128 12.38 23.89 16.99
N ASN A 129 12.27 25.04 17.65
CA ASN A 129 13.17 25.41 18.75
C ASN A 129 12.95 24.54 20.00
N LEU A 130 13.81 23.54 20.19
CA LEU A 130 13.78 22.65 21.35
C LEU A 130 14.53 23.23 22.57
N CYS A 131 15.38 24.24 22.40
CA CYS A 131 16.27 24.75 23.45
C CYS A 131 15.63 25.41 24.70
N PRO A 132 14.46 26.07 24.64
CA PRO A 132 13.94 26.87 25.76
C PRO A 132 13.72 26.10 27.05
N THR A 133 13.50 24.78 26.97
CA THR A 133 13.26 23.96 28.17
C THR A 133 14.46 23.89 29.12
N PHE A 134 15.68 24.22 28.64
CA PHE A 134 16.89 24.26 29.46
C PHE A 134 16.98 25.53 30.32
N ALA A 135 16.11 26.52 30.13
CA ALA A 135 16.05 27.74 30.95
C ALA A 135 15.48 27.43 32.34
N GLN A 136 16.30 26.77 33.16
CA GLN A 136 15.95 26.25 34.48
C GLN A 136 17.04 26.55 35.50
N THR A 137 16.77 26.15 36.75
CA THR A 137 17.71 26.27 37.86
C THR A 137 18.30 24.90 38.20
N TYR A 138 19.62 24.83 38.29
CA TYR A 138 20.39 23.59 38.49
C TYR A 138 21.27 23.71 39.74
N SER A 139 21.32 22.63 40.53
CA SER A 139 22.23 22.52 41.67
C SER A 139 23.56 21.92 41.20
N ILE A 140 24.66 22.63 41.47
CA ILE A 140 25.99 22.24 40.97
C ILE A 140 26.96 22.07 42.14
N PRO A 141 27.47 20.85 42.39
CA PRO A 141 28.31 20.58 43.56
C PRO A 141 29.70 21.21 43.47
N SER A 142 30.27 21.37 42.26
CA SER A 142 31.62 21.90 42.04
C SER A 142 31.73 22.77 40.79
N LEU A 143 32.66 23.72 40.82
CA LEU A 143 33.02 24.57 39.68
C LEU A 143 33.82 23.79 38.64
N GLY A 144 33.81 24.27 37.39
CA GLY A 144 34.52 23.66 36.27
C GLY A 144 33.55 23.12 35.22
N THR A 145 33.82 21.91 34.74
CA THR A 145 32.99 21.25 33.72
C THR A 145 31.85 20.48 34.36
N VAL A 146 30.63 20.80 33.95
CA VAL A 146 29.40 20.20 34.47
C VAL A 146 28.54 19.70 33.33
N ARG A 147 27.72 18.67 33.60
CA ARG A 147 26.71 18.19 32.65
C ARG A 147 25.33 18.40 33.24
N LEU A 148 24.47 19.05 32.49
CA LEU A 148 23.12 19.39 32.91
C LEU A 148 22.12 18.40 32.30
N ALA A 149 21.07 18.09 33.04
CA ALA A 149 20.00 17.24 32.53
C ALA A 149 18.62 17.71 32.99
N LEU A 150 17.59 17.28 32.27
CA LEU A 150 16.21 17.43 32.69
C LEU A 150 15.42 16.20 32.29
N ALA A 151 14.47 15.84 33.15
CA ALA A 151 13.52 14.78 32.92
C ALA A 151 12.11 15.28 33.27
N SER A 152 11.16 15.10 32.36
CA SER A 152 9.75 15.39 32.60
C SER A 152 8.88 14.41 31.82
N ASP A 153 7.78 13.96 32.41
CA ASP A 153 6.81 13.09 31.77
C ASP A 153 5.44 13.75 31.67
N SER A 154 4.69 13.29 30.66
CA SER A 154 3.37 13.82 30.34
C SER A 154 2.49 12.78 29.67
N VAL A 155 1.19 12.95 29.85
CA VAL A 155 0.16 12.22 29.13
C VAL A 155 -0.56 13.17 28.19
N ASN A 156 -0.62 12.78 26.92
CA ASN A 156 -1.38 13.49 25.90
C ASN A 156 -2.77 12.91 25.77
N PHE A 157 -3.73 13.82 25.87
CA PHE A 157 -5.15 13.60 25.68
C PHE A 157 -5.55 14.06 24.30
N TYR A 158 -6.48 13.35 23.67
CA TYR A 158 -7.00 13.64 22.34
C TYR A 158 -8.52 13.61 22.36
N ARG A 159 -9.17 14.53 21.64
CA ARG A 159 -10.63 14.55 21.47
C ARG A 159 -10.95 14.33 19.99
N GLY A 160 -11.99 13.56 19.71
CA GLY A 160 -12.44 13.33 18.33
C GLY A 160 -11.48 12.51 17.46
N ASN A 161 -11.79 12.46 16.18
CA ASN A 161 -10.98 11.87 15.11
C ASN A 161 -11.21 12.66 13.82
N ALA A 162 -10.49 12.33 12.75
CA ALA A 162 -10.58 13.06 11.48
C ALA A 162 -12.01 13.18 10.92
N LEU A 163 -12.87 12.17 11.15
CA LEU A 163 -14.26 12.19 10.69
C LEU A 163 -15.12 13.11 11.57
N THR A 164 -14.95 13.08 12.90
CA THR A 164 -15.70 13.97 13.80
C THR A 164 -15.26 15.42 13.64
N HIS A 165 -13.96 15.68 13.40
CA HIS A 165 -13.47 17.01 13.06
C HIS A 165 -14.13 17.58 11.81
N PHE A 166 -14.49 16.72 10.86
CA PHE A 166 -15.18 17.15 9.64
C PHE A 166 -16.70 17.30 9.81
N LEU A 167 -17.31 16.48 10.67
CA LEU A 167 -18.77 16.40 10.82
C LEU A 167 -19.33 17.21 11.99
N THR A 168 -18.49 17.61 12.94
CA THR A 168 -18.89 18.24 14.22
C THR A 168 -17.96 19.40 14.57
N ASP A 169 -18.26 20.12 15.65
CA ASP A 169 -17.52 21.28 16.16
C ASP A 169 -16.48 20.91 17.23
N ASP A 170 -16.08 19.63 17.33
CA ASP A 170 -15.16 19.14 18.36
C ASP A 170 -13.75 19.78 18.31
N ALA A 171 -13.37 20.31 17.14
CA ALA A 171 -12.12 21.02 16.90
C ALA A 171 -12.18 22.53 17.18
N GLU A 172 -13.36 23.09 17.41
CA GLU A 172 -13.56 24.54 17.57
C GLU A 172 -14.17 24.91 18.94
N ALA A 173 -15.09 24.09 19.46
CA ALA A 173 -15.85 24.38 20.67
C ALA A 173 -15.27 23.70 21.92
N ASN A 174 -15.20 24.45 23.03
CA ASN A 174 -14.81 23.96 24.36
C ASN A 174 -13.47 23.21 24.37
N LEU A 175 -12.44 23.82 23.79
CA LEU A 175 -11.12 23.22 23.69
C LEU A 175 -10.44 23.11 25.06
N GLY A 176 -9.71 22.00 25.23
CA GLY A 176 -8.86 21.78 26.40
C GLY A 176 -7.71 22.77 26.42
N ASN A 177 -7.23 23.12 27.61
CA ASN A 177 -6.04 23.95 27.77
C ASN A 177 -5.07 23.32 28.76
N SER A 178 -3.81 23.80 28.76
CA SER A 178 -2.74 23.23 29.61
C SER A 178 -2.91 23.47 31.11
N SER A 179 -3.91 24.26 31.53
CA SER A 179 -4.23 24.50 32.94
C SER A 179 -5.31 23.56 33.48
N MET A 180 -6.04 22.86 32.60
CA MET A 180 -7.07 21.91 32.98
C MET A 180 -6.47 20.63 33.56
N LYS A 181 -7.19 20.05 34.52
CA LYS A 181 -6.88 18.73 35.10
C LYS A 181 -7.47 17.59 34.28
N SER A 182 -7.01 16.38 34.55
CA SER A 182 -7.45 15.16 33.86
C SER A 182 -8.98 14.97 33.91
N THR A 183 -9.63 15.22 35.05
CA THR A 183 -11.09 15.13 35.22
C THR A 183 -11.85 16.07 34.28
N GLN A 184 -11.40 17.32 34.19
CA GLN A 184 -12.01 18.33 33.31
C GLN A 184 -11.84 17.96 31.84
N LEU A 185 -10.70 17.37 31.46
CA LEU A 185 -10.49 16.88 30.10
C LEU A 185 -11.43 15.71 29.77
N TYR A 186 -11.66 14.79 30.71
CA TYR A 186 -12.64 13.71 30.53
C TYR A 186 -14.06 14.27 30.35
N ASP A 187 -14.45 15.28 31.13
CA ASP A 187 -15.77 15.93 31.01
C ASP A 187 -15.95 16.61 29.63
N LEU A 188 -14.85 17.08 29.03
CA LEU A 188 -14.83 17.64 27.67
C LEU A 188 -14.71 16.56 26.56
N GLY A 189 -14.72 15.28 26.91
CA GLY A 189 -14.66 14.17 25.94
C GLY A 189 -13.26 13.85 25.42
N TYR A 190 -12.20 14.33 26.08
CA TYR A 190 -10.83 13.92 25.76
C TYR A 190 -10.52 12.54 26.34
N VAL A 191 -9.70 11.78 25.61
CA VAL A 191 -9.20 10.47 26.06
C VAL A 191 -7.66 10.42 26.02
N PRO A 192 -7.01 9.80 27.01
CA PRO A 192 -5.55 9.67 27.04
C PRO A 192 -5.08 8.68 25.96
N GLY A 193 -4.19 9.12 25.07
CA GLY A 193 -3.73 8.33 23.92
C GLY A 193 -2.22 8.15 23.81
N ARG A 194 -1.42 8.80 24.65
CA ARG A 194 0.04 8.68 24.63
C ARG A 194 0.65 9.10 25.96
N ALA A 195 1.50 8.26 26.55
CA ALA A 195 2.38 8.68 27.63
C ALA A 195 3.78 8.92 27.04
N SER A 196 4.49 9.92 27.56
CA SER A 196 5.81 10.30 27.06
C SER A 196 6.70 10.80 28.17
N THR A 197 8.00 10.51 28.05
CA THR A 197 9.04 10.98 28.97
C THR A 197 10.10 11.71 28.14
N ASP A 198 10.36 12.98 28.43
CA ASP A 198 11.38 13.81 27.80
C ASP A 198 12.64 13.85 28.67
N LEU A 199 13.68 13.17 28.21
CA LEU A 199 14.99 13.14 28.81
C LEU A 199 15.94 13.95 27.94
N ARG A 200 16.60 14.95 28.53
CA ARG A 200 17.59 15.75 27.81
C ARG A 200 18.86 15.86 28.61
N PHE A 201 19.98 15.72 27.91
CA PHE A 201 21.32 15.65 28.48
C PHE A 201 22.21 16.61 27.73
N THR A 202 22.85 17.54 28.42
CA THR A 202 23.87 18.38 27.80
C THR A 202 25.20 17.65 27.79
N HIS A 203 26.07 18.04 26.86
CA HIS A 203 27.48 17.80 27.03
C HIS A 203 28.06 18.80 28.06
N ASP A 204 29.37 18.98 28.01
CA ASP A 204 30.19 19.64 29.00
C ASP A 204 29.96 21.15 28.93
N VAL A 205 29.42 21.70 30.01
CA VAL A 205 29.21 23.14 30.21
C VAL A 205 30.31 23.65 31.14
N VAL A 206 31.02 24.71 30.73
CA VAL A 206 32.15 25.23 31.50
C VAL A 206 31.68 26.39 32.36
N VAL A 207 31.56 26.17 33.66
CA VAL A 207 31.06 27.16 34.61
C VAL A 207 32.23 27.87 35.28
N ARG A 208 32.33 29.18 35.08
CA ARG A 208 33.29 30.05 35.79
C ARG A 208 32.63 30.68 37.00
N ASN A 209 33.43 30.95 38.03
CA ASN A 209 32.99 31.64 39.24
C ASN A 209 32.79 33.14 38.96
N THR A 210 31.65 33.49 38.38
CA THR A 210 31.24 34.87 38.16
C THR A 210 29.72 34.98 38.22
N THR A 211 29.26 36.06 38.83
CA THR A 211 27.84 36.45 38.88
C THR A 211 27.40 37.17 37.61
N GLN A 212 28.33 37.48 36.69
CA GLN A 212 27.99 38.04 35.39
C GLN A 212 27.41 36.95 34.46
N PRO A 213 26.46 37.31 33.57
CA PRO A 213 25.94 36.39 32.57
C PRO A 213 27.06 35.85 31.66
N GLN A 214 27.13 34.54 31.56
CA GLN A 214 28.05 33.80 30.68
C GLN A 214 27.23 33.23 29.52
N SER A 215 27.79 33.23 28.31
CA SER A 215 27.15 32.59 27.15
C SER A 215 28.04 31.51 26.54
N GLN A 216 27.45 30.36 26.24
CA GLN A 216 28.17 29.21 25.67
C GLN A 216 27.26 28.44 24.70
N ILE A 217 27.83 27.97 23.59
CA ILE A 217 27.19 26.98 22.73
C ILE A 217 27.37 25.60 23.36
N VAL A 218 26.25 24.96 23.68
CA VAL A 218 26.20 23.68 24.39
C VAL A 218 25.53 22.65 23.49
N LYS A 219 26.24 21.54 23.24
CA LYS A 219 25.67 20.35 22.58
C LYS A 219 24.73 19.65 23.54
N PHE A 220 23.62 19.12 23.03
CA PHE A 220 22.69 18.32 23.82
C PHE A 220 22.19 17.10 23.05
N TYR A 221 21.80 16.09 23.82
CA TYR A 221 21.09 14.93 23.36
C TYR A 221 19.68 14.92 23.94
N ARG A 222 18.74 14.41 23.16
CA ARG A 222 17.35 14.20 23.56
C ARG A 222 16.98 12.75 23.36
N ILE A 223 16.43 12.13 24.39
CA ILE A 223 15.83 10.80 24.34
C ILE A 223 14.39 11.00 24.78
N PHE A 224 13.47 10.89 23.83
CA PHE A 224 12.04 11.16 24.04
C PHE A 224 11.19 9.91 23.79
N PRO A 225 11.24 8.93 24.71
CA PRO A 225 10.41 7.73 24.64
C PRO A 225 8.93 8.03 24.86
N ARG A 226 8.12 7.27 24.14
CA ARG A 226 6.66 7.37 24.10
C ARG A 226 6.08 5.96 24.10
N THR A 227 4.96 5.80 24.80
CA THR A 227 4.15 4.58 24.79
C THR A 227 2.73 4.94 24.38
N PHE A 228 2.11 4.04 23.61
CA PHE A 228 0.74 4.20 23.09
C PHE A 228 -0.29 3.39 23.88
N CYS A 229 0.14 2.77 24.96
CA CYS A 229 -0.65 2.09 25.96
C CYS A 229 0.15 1.99 27.26
N THR A 230 -0.55 1.95 28.40
CA THR A 230 0.09 1.81 29.70
C THR A 230 0.84 0.47 29.78
N GLY A 231 2.16 0.52 30.02
CA GLY A 231 3.04 -0.66 30.15
C GLY A 231 3.52 -1.28 28.83
N CYS A 232 3.20 -0.68 27.68
CA CYS A 232 3.68 -1.15 26.39
C CYS A 232 5.14 -0.76 26.11
N ALA A 233 5.81 -1.51 25.24
CA ALA A 233 7.18 -1.23 24.85
C ALA A 233 7.34 0.21 24.33
N PRO A 234 8.33 0.98 24.82
CA PRO A 234 8.53 2.36 24.39
C PRO A 234 9.14 2.42 22.99
N THR A 235 8.69 3.43 22.24
CA THR A 235 9.35 3.89 21.02
C THR A 235 9.94 5.26 21.31
N ALA A 236 11.17 5.54 20.90
CA ALA A 236 11.83 6.79 21.26
C ALA A 236 12.26 7.59 20.05
N GLU A 237 11.97 8.89 20.11
CA GLU A 237 12.68 9.87 19.31
C GLU A 237 14.04 10.11 19.95
N LEU A 238 15.09 10.04 19.14
CA LEU A 238 16.47 10.29 19.53
C LEU A 238 16.95 11.54 18.79
N GLY A 239 17.62 12.44 19.51
CA GLY A 239 17.99 13.74 18.98
C GLY A 239 19.36 14.17 19.43
N HIS A 240 20.06 14.90 18.57
CA HIS A 240 21.29 15.61 18.92
C HIS A 240 21.35 16.96 18.20
N SER A 241 21.66 18.02 18.95
CA SER A 241 21.84 19.36 18.37
C SER A 241 22.57 20.30 19.35
N VAL A 242 22.55 21.60 19.07
CA VAL A 242 23.22 22.64 19.84
C VAL A 242 22.25 23.74 20.26
N CYS A 243 22.48 24.27 21.46
CA CYS A 243 21.77 25.43 21.99
C CYS A 243 22.77 26.50 22.43
N ASN A 244 22.39 27.76 22.29
CA ASN A 244 23.10 28.89 22.88
C ASN A 244 22.50 29.18 24.26
N PHE A 245 23.27 28.89 25.31
CA PHE A 245 22.88 29.13 26.69
C PHE A 245 23.41 30.46 27.18
N THR A 246 22.59 31.19 27.93
CA THR A 246 23.03 32.31 28.77
C THR A 246 22.71 31.97 30.22
N TYR A 247 23.73 31.89 31.07
CA TYR A 247 23.59 31.44 32.46
C TYR A 247 24.35 32.32 33.45
N VAL A 248 23.91 32.29 34.70
CA VAL A 248 24.54 32.96 35.83
C VAL A 248 24.79 31.93 36.92
N TYR A 249 26.00 31.95 37.50
CA TYR A 249 26.37 31.08 38.60
C TYR A 249 26.45 31.88 39.90
N ASN A 250 25.90 31.32 40.97
CA ASN A 250 26.03 31.85 42.32
C ASN A 250 26.79 30.84 43.19
N ASP A 251 28.00 31.22 43.59
CA ASP A 251 28.91 30.39 44.38
C ASP A 251 28.42 30.17 45.82
N THR A 252 27.72 31.14 46.40
CA THR A 252 27.18 31.04 47.76
C THR A 252 26.09 29.99 47.86
N THR A 253 25.21 29.91 46.87
CA THR A 253 24.11 28.94 46.83
C THR A 253 24.47 27.66 46.08
N LYS A 254 25.62 27.63 45.39
CA LYS A 254 26.03 26.54 44.48
C LYS A 254 24.97 26.24 43.42
N VAL A 255 24.36 27.29 42.89
CA VAL A 255 23.25 27.22 41.93
C VAL A 255 23.66 27.87 40.62
N LEU A 256 23.37 27.18 39.53
CA LEU A 256 23.45 27.69 38.17
C LEU A 256 22.04 27.97 37.66
N ARG A 257 21.78 29.19 37.22
CA ARG A 257 20.52 29.57 36.59
C ARG A 257 20.77 29.81 35.10
N VAL A 258 20.20 28.97 34.26
CA VAL A 258 20.13 29.23 32.81
C VAL A 258 19.01 30.23 32.59
N THR A 259 19.38 31.46 32.29
CA THR A 259 18.44 32.58 32.11
C THR A 259 17.77 32.59 30.75
N ASN A 260 18.52 32.19 29.71
CA ASN A 260 18.02 32.09 28.35
C ASN A 260 18.66 30.88 27.66
N SER A 261 17.90 30.21 26.79
CA SER A 261 18.37 29.08 25.99
C SER A 261 17.67 29.12 24.65
N THR A 262 18.44 29.36 23.59
CA THR A 262 17.91 29.55 22.23
C THR A 262 18.63 28.65 21.24
N PHE A 263 17.97 28.26 20.15
CA PHE A 263 18.62 27.53 19.07
C PHE A 263 19.65 28.41 18.36
N VAL A 264 20.66 27.78 17.75
CA VAL A 264 21.67 28.46 16.95
C VAL A 264 21.20 28.49 15.49
N PRO A 265 21.02 29.67 14.85
CA PRO A 265 20.65 29.73 13.44
C PRO A 265 21.65 28.97 12.55
N GLY A 266 21.15 28.15 11.62
CA GLY A 266 21.98 27.33 10.73
C GLY A 266 22.50 26.02 11.34
N SER A 267 22.15 25.69 12.59
CA SER A 267 22.48 24.38 13.16
C SER A 267 21.54 23.28 12.68
N THR A 268 22.04 22.06 12.58
CA THR A 268 21.25 20.86 12.28
C THR A 268 20.79 20.14 13.55
N TYR A 269 19.65 19.46 13.43
CA TYR A 269 19.13 18.48 14.38
C TYR A 269 19.30 17.10 13.76
N MET A 270 20.22 16.33 14.32
CA MET A 270 20.37 14.91 13.99
C MET A 270 19.22 14.17 14.65
N PHE A 271 18.46 13.43 13.84
CA PHE A 271 17.26 12.74 14.25
C PHE A 271 17.42 11.23 14.08
N GLY A 272 17.15 10.49 15.14
CA GLY A 272 17.14 9.05 15.19
C GLY A 272 15.84 8.51 15.79
N LEU A 273 15.61 7.23 15.60
CA LEU A 273 14.43 6.53 16.10
C LEU A 273 14.81 5.21 16.75
N MET A 274 14.16 4.93 17.88
CA MET A 274 14.13 3.63 18.51
C MET A 274 12.75 3.02 18.27
N MET A 275 12.71 1.91 17.54
CA MET A 275 11.50 1.22 17.12
C MET A 275 11.52 -0.24 17.59
N GLN A 276 10.35 -0.85 17.77
CA GLN A 276 10.28 -2.23 18.22
C GLN A 276 10.61 -3.21 17.09
N ASN A 277 11.49 -4.17 17.38
CA ASN A 277 11.66 -5.38 16.60
C ASN A 277 10.62 -6.40 17.06
N SER A 278 9.52 -6.52 16.32
CA SER A 278 8.44 -7.45 16.63
C SER A 278 8.46 -8.67 15.70
N SER A 279 7.92 -9.79 16.18
CA SER A 279 7.71 -10.99 15.36
C SER A 279 6.84 -10.70 14.12
N PHE A 280 5.89 -9.76 14.23
CA PHE A 280 5.10 -9.29 13.09
C PHE A 280 5.95 -8.58 12.04
N GLY A 281 6.93 -7.75 12.45
CA GLY A 281 7.87 -7.11 11.53
C GLY A 281 8.76 -8.12 10.80
N VAL A 282 9.23 -9.15 11.51
CA VAL A 282 10.00 -10.25 10.92
C VAL A 282 9.15 -11.05 9.92
N ALA A 283 7.92 -11.42 10.30
CA ALA A 283 7.00 -12.11 9.40
C ALA A 283 6.66 -11.27 8.16
N ALA A 284 6.44 -9.97 8.33
CA ALA A 284 6.20 -9.03 7.24
C ALA A 284 7.35 -9.06 6.22
N LEU A 285 8.61 -9.07 6.68
CA LEU A 285 9.77 -9.14 5.81
C LEU A 285 9.79 -10.43 4.96
N TYR A 286 9.62 -11.60 5.57
CA TYR A 286 9.60 -12.86 4.84
C TYR A 286 8.45 -12.96 3.84
N ILE A 287 7.25 -12.54 4.23
CA ILE A 287 6.08 -12.51 3.34
C ILE A 287 6.33 -11.55 2.16
N LYS A 288 6.92 -10.38 2.42
CA LYS A 288 7.29 -9.40 1.38
C LYS A 288 8.29 -10.01 0.38
N LEU A 289 9.34 -10.67 0.87
CA LEU A 289 10.33 -11.33 0.02
C LEU A 289 9.71 -12.45 -0.84
N LEU A 290 8.82 -13.26 -0.25
CA LEU A 290 8.08 -14.28 -0.97
C LEU A 290 7.17 -13.69 -2.05
N ALA A 291 6.45 -12.60 -1.74
CA ALA A 291 5.63 -11.91 -2.72
C ALA A 291 6.48 -11.41 -3.91
N ILE A 292 7.61 -10.75 -3.63
CA ILE A 292 8.54 -10.27 -4.68
C ILE A 292 9.06 -11.43 -5.53
N ALA A 293 9.43 -12.56 -4.92
CA ALA A 293 9.87 -13.75 -5.65
C ALA A 293 8.78 -14.29 -6.58
N ILE A 294 7.53 -14.37 -6.12
CA ILE A 294 6.38 -14.78 -6.94
C ILE A 294 6.16 -13.80 -8.10
N ALA A 295 6.29 -12.50 -7.87
CA ALA A 295 6.17 -11.49 -8.92
C ALA A 295 7.25 -11.64 -10.00
N ILE A 296 8.51 -11.83 -9.60
CA ILE A 296 9.62 -11.97 -10.54
C ILE A 296 9.50 -13.29 -11.32
N CYS A 297 9.38 -14.43 -10.62
CA CYS A 297 9.33 -15.73 -11.27
C CYS A 297 8.09 -15.89 -12.15
N GLY A 298 6.91 -15.50 -11.65
CA GLY A 298 5.66 -15.57 -12.42
C GLY A 298 5.68 -14.66 -13.65
N TYR A 299 6.22 -13.44 -13.53
CA TYR A 299 6.36 -12.57 -14.69
C TYR A 299 7.35 -13.13 -15.73
N LEU A 300 8.52 -13.62 -15.28
CA LEU A 300 9.51 -14.23 -16.18
C LEU A 300 8.96 -15.46 -16.89
N ALA A 301 8.16 -16.28 -16.21
CA ALA A 301 7.42 -17.39 -16.83
C ALA A 301 6.45 -16.87 -17.90
N GLY A 302 5.67 -15.82 -17.59
CA GLY A 302 4.74 -15.19 -18.53
C GLY A 302 5.38 -14.48 -19.72
N ARG A 303 6.69 -14.20 -19.71
CA ARG A 303 7.43 -13.68 -20.88
C ARG A 303 7.60 -14.73 -21.97
N ARG A 304 7.54 -16.02 -21.61
CA ARG A 304 7.49 -17.13 -22.55
C ARG A 304 6.04 -17.58 -22.74
N THR A 305 5.80 -18.24 -23.87
CA THR A 305 4.46 -18.75 -24.17
C THR A 305 4.18 -19.96 -23.32
N VAL A 306 3.16 -19.89 -22.47
CA VAL A 306 2.74 -21.02 -21.63
C VAL A 306 1.91 -21.98 -22.48
N GLN A 307 2.10 -23.29 -22.30
CA GLN A 307 1.30 -24.30 -23.00
C GLN A 307 -0.17 -24.22 -22.57
N TRP A 308 -1.08 -24.43 -23.53
CA TRP A 308 -2.51 -24.49 -23.24
C TRP A 308 -2.79 -25.66 -22.32
N LEU A 309 -3.43 -25.38 -21.18
CA LEU A 309 -3.74 -26.38 -20.19
C LEU A 309 -5.17 -26.88 -20.42
N GLU A 310 -5.30 -28.18 -20.59
CA GLU A 310 -6.58 -28.88 -20.53
C GLU A 310 -6.60 -29.65 -19.21
N VAL A 311 -7.58 -29.33 -18.38
CA VAL A 311 -7.75 -29.99 -17.09
C VAL A 311 -8.52 -31.27 -17.35
N ASP A 312 -7.85 -32.39 -17.12
CA ASP A 312 -8.44 -33.71 -17.27
C ASP A 312 -9.41 -33.94 -16.10
N PRO A 313 -10.73 -34.01 -16.33
CA PRO A 313 -11.70 -34.17 -15.25
C PRO A 313 -11.56 -35.51 -14.51
N THR A 314 -10.79 -36.45 -15.08
CA THR A 314 -10.52 -37.76 -14.47
C THR A 314 -9.31 -37.76 -13.54
N LYS A 315 -8.52 -36.67 -13.49
CA LYS A 315 -7.32 -36.56 -12.66
C LYS A 315 -7.39 -35.34 -11.75
N VAL A 316 -7.40 -35.59 -10.44
CA VAL A 316 -7.31 -34.53 -9.44
C VAL A 316 -5.88 -34.02 -9.36
N ASP A 317 -5.67 -32.74 -9.66
CA ASP A 317 -4.36 -32.11 -9.53
C ASP A 317 -3.96 -31.96 -8.06
N GLY A 318 -2.79 -32.50 -7.70
CA GLY A 318 -2.22 -32.31 -6.37
C GLY A 318 -1.82 -30.86 -6.10
N LEU A 319 -1.83 -30.47 -4.82
CA LEU A 319 -1.47 -29.12 -4.37
C LEU A 319 -0.04 -28.72 -4.82
N VAL A 320 0.89 -29.68 -4.82
CA VAL A 320 2.26 -29.51 -5.31
C VAL A 320 2.28 -29.19 -6.81
N ALA A 321 1.51 -29.93 -7.62
CA ALA A 321 1.44 -29.69 -9.06
C ALA A 321 0.87 -28.30 -9.38
N ARG A 322 -0.12 -27.84 -8.60
CA ARG A 322 -0.67 -26.49 -8.70
C ARG A 322 0.37 -25.42 -8.36
N THR A 323 1.13 -25.59 -7.29
CA THR A 323 2.23 -24.67 -6.92
C THR A 323 3.32 -24.62 -7.98
N PHE A 324 3.74 -25.76 -8.53
CA PHE A 324 4.70 -25.79 -9.64
C PHE A 324 4.17 -25.06 -10.87
N ARG A 325 2.88 -25.18 -11.20
CA ARG A 325 2.29 -24.45 -12.34
C ARG A 325 2.28 -22.94 -12.16
N ILE A 326 2.15 -22.45 -10.93
CA ILE A 326 2.21 -21.02 -10.61
C ILE A 326 3.59 -20.45 -10.91
N ILE A 327 4.67 -21.17 -10.55
CA ILE A 327 6.04 -20.63 -10.60
C ILE A 327 6.78 -21.06 -11.87
N LEU A 328 6.56 -22.29 -12.32
CA LEU A 328 7.26 -22.99 -13.40
C LEU A 328 6.25 -23.77 -14.28
N PRO A 329 5.39 -23.06 -15.03
CA PRO A 329 4.50 -23.72 -15.98
C PRO A 329 5.28 -24.39 -17.12
N LYS A 330 4.61 -25.23 -17.91
CA LYS A 330 5.21 -25.76 -19.15
C LYS A 330 5.27 -24.64 -20.19
N LEU A 331 6.46 -24.42 -20.75
CA LEU A 331 6.75 -23.28 -21.62
C LEU A 331 7.17 -23.72 -23.02
N PHE A 332 6.70 -23.01 -24.04
CA PHE A 332 7.34 -22.99 -25.34
C PHE A 332 8.41 -21.89 -25.40
N PRO A 333 9.49 -22.07 -26.19
CA PRO A 333 10.59 -21.12 -26.31
C PRO A 333 10.24 -19.88 -27.17
N TYR A 334 8.97 -19.47 -27.18
CA TYR A 334 8.50 -18.29 -27.93
C TYR A 334 8.08 -17.19 -26.98
N GLN A 335 8.36 -15.94 -27.35
CA GLN A 335 7.97 -14.78 -26.54
C GLN A 335 6.44 -14.62 -26.50
N SER A 336 5.93 -14.35 -25.30
CA SER A 336 4.55 -13.92 -25.07
C SER A 336 4.56 -12.49 -24.53
N ASN A 337 3.77 -11.62 -25.15
CA ASN A 337 3.54 -10.24 -24.71
C ASN A 337 2.11 -10.12 -24.14
N ALA A 338 1.71 -11.08 -23.32
CA ALA A 338 0.35 -11.12 -22.79
C ALA A 338 0.12 -10.11 -21.66
N LEU A 339 1.11 -9.92 -20.78
CA LEU A 339 1.00 -9.09 -19.58
C LEU A 339 2.22 -8.18 -19.45
N SER A 340 1.99 -6.95 -19.00
CA SER A 340 3.06 -6.09 -18.48
C SER A 340 3.42 -6.50 -17.05
N TYR A 341 4.64 -6.17 -16.57
CA TYR A 341 5.03 -6.47 -15.19
C TYR A 341 4.06 -5.82 -14.18
N ALA A 342 3.68 -4.57 -14.43
CA ALA A 342 2.72 -3.87 -13.60
C ALA A 342 1.37 -4.60 -13.59
N SER A 343 0.77 -4.90 -14.76
CA SER A 343 -0.49 -5.66 -14.84
C SER A 343 -0.42 -6.97 -14.07
N PHE A 344 0.70 -7.70 -14.16
CA PHE A 344 0.90 -8.93 -13.40
C PHE A 344 0.82 -8.67 -11.88
N CYS A 345 1.57 -7.70 -11.37
CA CYS A 345 1.56 -7.35 -9.95
C CYS A 345 0.19 -6.87 -9.46
N TYR A 346 -0.51 -6.00 -10.21
CA TYR A 346 -1.82 -5.48 -9.81
C TYR A 346 -2.93 -6.55 -9.87
N ASN A 347 -2.81 -7.56 -10.74
CA ASN A 347 -3.84 -8.58 -10.92
C ASN A 347 -3.55 -9.90 -10.20
N SER A 348 -2.30 -10.31 -9.97
CA SER A 348 -2.01 -11.60 -9.31
C SER A 348 -2.52 -11.62 -7.87
N ASP A 349 -3.48 -12.51 -7.55
CA ASP A 349 -4.06 -12.62 -6.21
C ASP A 349 -3.00 -12.95 -5.18
N LEU A 350 -2.13 -13.91 -5.48
CA LEU A 350 -1.04 -14.32 -4.59
C LEU A 350 -0.12 -13.14 -4.25
N PHE A 351 0.29 -12.36 -5.26
CA PHE A 351 1.15 -11.21 -5.03
C PHE A 351 0.43 -10.13 -4.22
N VAL A 352 -0.76 -9.71 -4.66
CA VAL A 352 -1.49 -8.61 -4.01
C VAL A 352 -1.80 -8.94 -2.56
N PHE A 353 -2.28 -10.15 -2.26
CA PHE A 353 -2.62 -10.54 -0.89
C PHE A 353 -1.39 -10.69 -0.01
N LEU A 354 -0.34 -11.39 -0.46
CA LEU A 354 0.89 -11.53 0.33
C LEU A 354 1.51 -10.16 0.60
N TYR A 355 1.59 -9.30 -0.43
CA TYR A 355 2.16 -7.96 -0.26
C TYR A 355 1.31 -7.11 0.69
N ALA A 356 -0.02 -7.09 0.52
CA ALA A 356 -0.92 -6.35 1.40
C ALA A 356 -0.82 -6.83 2.86
N ILE A 357 -0.76 -8.15 3.10
CA ILE A 357 -0.54 -8.72 4.44
C ILE A 357 0.80 -8.25 5.01
N SER A 358 1.87 -8.26 4.23
CA SER A 358 3.17 -7.76 4.70
C SER A 358 3.10 -6.28 5.12
N VAL A 359 2.36 -5.46 4.38
CA VAL A 359 2.19 -4.04 4.68
C VAL A 359 1.37 -3.84 5.95
N LEU A 360 0.30 -4.61 6.14
CA LEU A 360 -0.53 -4.53 7.35
C LEU A 360 0.24 -4.95 8.61
N LEU A 361 1.11 -5.97 8.50
CA LEU A 361 1.95 -6.42 9.61
C LEU A 361 3.05 -5.41 9.99
N ASP A 362 3.60 -4.68 9.02
CA ASP A 362 4.62 -3.63 9.23
C ASP A 362 4.03 -2.22 9.46
N LEU A 363 2.70 -2.10 9.48
CA LEU A 363 2.01 -0.80 9.43
C LEU A 363 2.38 0.12 10.60
N ASN A 364 2.50 -0.44 11.81
CA ASN A 364 2.83 0.32 13.01
C ASN A 364 4.20 1.00 12.89
N ASN A 365 5.24 0.23 12.53
CA ASN A 365 6.59 0.74 12.35
C ASN A 365 6.65 1.76 11.21
N CYS A 366 5.96 1.48 10.09
CA CYS A 366 5.84 2.40 8.97
C CYS A 366 5.22 3.75 9.39
N PHE A 367 4.10 3.74 10.11
CA PHE A 367 3.44 4.97 10.56
C PHE A 367 4.26 5.76 11.57
N ILE A 368 4.97 5.09 12.49
CA ILE A 368 5.90 5.75 13.40
C ILE A 368 6.97 6.51 12.60
N PHE A 369 7.63 5.82 11.67
CA PHE A 369 8.70 6.43 10.88
C PHE A 369 8.20 7.61 10.04
N VAL A 370 7.17 7.40 9.23
CA VAL A 370 6.64 8.42 8.31
C VAL A 370 6.14 9.66 9.07
N ARG A 371 5.49 9.45 10.22
CA ARG A 371 4.98 10.55 11.04
C ARG A 371 6.12 11.37 11.66
N GLU A 372 7.10 10.73 12.29
CA GLU A 372 8.17 11.47 12.96
C GLU A 372 9.09 12.19 11.97
N VAL A 373 9.37 11.61 10.80
CA VAL A 373 10.09 12.29 9.71
C VAL A 373 9.30 13.50 9.22
N ASN A 374 7.98 13.37 9.05
CA ASN A 374 7.14 14.44 8.53
C ASN A 374 7.12 15.68 9.43
N VAL A 375 7.21 15.52 10.76
CA VAL A 375 7.26 16.65 11.71
C VAL A 375 8.43 17.60 11.40
N TYR A 376 9.59 17.05 11.03
CA TYR A 376 10.78 17.84 10.70
C TYR A 376 10.83 18.22 9.22
N ASN A 377 10.55 17.27 8.32
CA ASN A 377 10.63 17.46 6.89
C ASN A 377 9.54 18.40 6.33
N SER A 378 8.37 18.53 6.97
CA SER A 378 7.35 19.51 6.54
C SER A 378 7.79 20.96 6.75
N LEU A 379 8.69 21.20 7.72
CA LEU A 379 9.19 22.52 8.08
C LEU A 379 10.48 22.88 7.34
N ALA A 380 11.34 21.89 7.09
CA ALA A 380 12.54 22.01 6.26
C ALA A 380 12.57 20.87 5.21
N PRO A 381 11.86 21.03 4.07
CA PRO A 381 11.69 19.96 3.10
C PRO A 381 12.98 19.54 2.42
N GLN A 382 13.28 18.24 2.52
CA GLN A 382 14.36 17.61 1.78
C GLN A 382 13.81 16.56 0.82
N PHE A 383 14.34 16.56 -0.40
CA PHE A 383 13.80 15.72 -1.48
C PHE A 383 13.88 14.23 -1.16
N LEU A 384 15.02 13.77 -0.62
CA LEU A 384 15.26 12.34 -0.38
C LEU A 384 14.31 11.76 0.69
N TYR A 385 14.13 12.47 1.81
CA TYR A 385 13.20 12.06 2.87
C TYR A 385 11.74 12.13 2.41
N SER A 386 11.39 13.13 1.59
CA SER A 386 10.06 13.22 0.99
C SER A 386 9.77 12.03 0.06
N LEU A 387 10.74 11.64 -0.76
CA LEU A 387 10.63 10.46 -1.63
C LEU A 387 10.54 9.15 -0.83
N GLN A 388 11.29 9.03 0.25
CA GLN A 388 11.24 7.86 1.14
C GLN A 388 9.87 7.74 1.82
N MET A 389 9.33 8.83 2.37
CA MET A 389 7.97 8.86 2.93
C MET A 389 6.92 8.51 1.89
N PHE A 390 7.05 9.04 0.67
CA PHE A 390 6.15 8.70 -0.42
C PHE A 390 6.20 7.21 -0.77
N SER A 391 7.41 6.63 -0.85
CA SER A 391 7.60 5.19 -1.05
C SER A 391 6.89 4.37 0.04
N LEU A 392 7.06 4.74 1.31
CA LEU A 392 6.40 4.09 2.45
C LEU A 392 4.87 4.19 2.40
N SER A 393 4.33 5.37 2.09
CA SER A 393 2.87 5.55 1.98
C SER A 393 2.28 4.87 0.75
N SER A 394 3.04 4.78 -0.36
CA SER A 394 2.60 4.11 -1.59
C SER A 394 2.35 2.61 -1.41
N ARG A 395 2.90 1.98 -0.36
CA ARG A 395 2.64 0.59 0.04
C ARG A 395 1.15 0.30 0.26
N LEU A 396 0.38 1.29 0.72
CA LEU A 396 -1.06 1.17 0.96
C LEU A 396 -1.86 0.99 -0.33
N LEU A 397 -1.26 1.24 -1.50
CA LEU A 397 -1.83 0.92 -2.80
C LEU A 397 -2.19 -0.56 -2.90
N TRP A 398 -1.37 -1.43 -2.32
CA TRP A 398 -1.62 -2.87 -2.30
C TRP A 398 -2.74 -3.28 -1.38
N VAL A 399 -2.95 -2.53 -0.30
CA VAL A 399 -4.14 -2.69 0.54
C VAL A 399 -5.40 -2.29 -0.23
N ASN A 400 -5.36 -1.21 -1.02
CA ASN A 400 -6.47 -0.82 -1.91
C ASN A 400 -6.78 -1.89 -2.98
N CYS A 401 -5.75 -2.43 -3.62
CA CYS A 401 -5.93 -3.51 -4.60
C CYS A 401 -6.49 -4.78 -3.95
N ALA A 402 -5.98 -5.16 -2.77
CA ALA A 402 -6.48 -6.30 -2.02
C ALA A 402 -7.95 -6.10 -1.61
N PHE A 403 -8.33 -4.89 -1.22
CA PHE A 403 -9.71 -4.53 -0.89
C PHE A 403 -10.66 -4.73 -2.08
N LEU A 404 -10.31 -4.24 -3.28
CA LEU A 404 -11.11 -4.48 -4.49
C LEU A 404 -11.26 -5.97 -4.81
N LYS A 405 -10.18 -6.73 -4.69
CA LYS A 405 -10.20 -8.18 -4.92
C LYS A 405 -11.08 -8.92 -3.90
N LEU A 406 -10.97 -8.57 -2.62
CA LEU A 406 -11.83 -9.12 -1.57
C LEU A 406 -13.31 -8.79 -1.83
N LEU A 407 -13.64 -7.57 -2.25
CA LEU A 407 -15.01 -7.23 -2.62
C LEU A 407 -15.55 -8.12 -3.75
N LYS A 408 -14.72 -8.45 -4.75
CA LYS A 408 -15.12 -9.40 -5.81
C LYS A 408 -15.28 -10.81 -5.25
N ILE A 409 -14.30 -11.31 -4.49
CA ILE A 409 -14.35 -12.67 -3.93
C ILE A 409 -15.54 -12.85 -2.99
N VAL A 410 -15.71 -11.97 -1.99
CA VAL A 410 -16.87 -11.98 -1.09
C VAL A 410 -18.17 -11.79 -1.88
N GLY A 411 -18.15 -10.88 -2.85
CA GLY A 411 -19.25 -10.69 -3.79
C GLY A 411 -19.64 -11.97 -4.52
N SER A 412 -18.70 -12.84 -4.91
CA SER A 412 -19.03 -14.11 -5.59
C SER A 412 -19.73 -15.11 -4.68
N PHE A 413 -19.45 -15.10 -3.37
CA PHE A 413 -20.11 -15.98 -2.41
C PHE A 413 -21.52 -15.50 -2.04
N VAL A 414 -21.74 -14.18 -2.01
CA VAL A 414 -23.01 -13.57 -1.59
C VAL A 414 -23.95 -13.28 -2.78
N SER A 415 -23.40 -13.11 -3.97
CA SER A 415 -24.15 -12.72 -5.17
C SER A 415 -25.11 -13.82 -5.63
N THR A 416 -26.33 -13.41 -5.97
CA THR A 416 -27.35 -14.26 -6.61
C THR A 416 -27.18 -14.38 -8.13
N ALA A 417 -26.15 -13.73 -8.71
CA ALA A 417 -25.86 -13.80 -10.14
C ALA A 417 -25.59 -15.25 -10.58
N SER A 418 -26.45 -15.77 -11.45
CA SER A 418 -26.32 -17.14 -12.00
C SER A 418 -25.54 -17.19 -13.31
N TYR A 419 -25.25 -16.02 -13.90
CA TYR A 419 -24.56 -15.93 -15.18
C TYR A 419 -23.49 -14.84 -15.18
N ASN A 420 -22.47 -15.06 -16.01
CA ASN A 420 -21.42 -14.07 -16.26
C ASN A 420 -22.04 -12.73 -16.70
N GLY A 421 -21.51 -11.58 -16.25
CA GLY A 421 -22.00 -10.25 -16.65
C GLY A 421 -23.28 -9.73 -15.99
N GLN A 422 -23.90 -10.47 -15.07
CA GLN A 422 -25.10 -9.98 -14.36
C GLN A 422 -24.81 -9.09 -13.15
N SER A 423 -23.66 -9.28 -12.50
CA SER A 423 -23.35 -8.57 -11.26
C SER A 423 -22.82 -7.16 -11.51
N ALA A 424 -23.60 -6.15 -11.11
CA ALA A 424 -23.18 -4.75 -11.18
C ALA A 424 -21.97 -4.47 -10.26
N LEU A 425 -21.93 -5.09 -9.07
CA LEU A 425 -20.83 -4.97 -8.12
C LEU A 425 -19.51 -5.46 -8.75
N MET A 426 -19.53 -6.65 -9.36
CA MET A 426 -18.35 -7.20 -10.03
C MET A 426 -17.87 -6.29 -11.15
N GLY A 427 -18.79 -5.72 -11.92
CA GLY A 427 -18.48 -4.77 -12.98
C GLY A 427 -17.87 -3.46 -12.46
N PHE A 428 -18.32 -2.97 -11.30
CA PHE A 428 -17.83 -1.74 -10.67
C PHE A 428 -16.42 -1.87 -10.09
N CYS A 429 -16.09 -3.02 -9.51
CA CYS A 429 -14.79 -3.28 -8.87
C CYS A 429 -13.62 -3.52 -9.87
N ASN A 430 -13.65 -2.90 -11.05
CA ASN A 430 -12.58 -2.97 -12.05
C ASN A 430 -12.10 -1.57 -12.44
N LEU A 431 -10.81 -1.49 -12.80
CA LEU A 431 -10.13 -0.30 -13.28
C LEU A 431 -9.69 -0.53 -14.73
N SER A 432 -9.85 0.51 -15.56
CA SER A 432 -9.57 0.41 -17.00
C SER A 432 -8.09 0.13 -17.29
N SER A 433 -7.20 0.67 -16.45
CA SER A 433 -5.76 0.61 -16.67
C SER A 433 -4.95 0.71 -15.37
N THR A 434 -3.66 0.37 -15.47
CA THR A 434 -2.68 0.60 -14.41
C THR A 434 -2.56 2.09 -14.03
N THR A 435 -2.82 3.01 -14.97
CA THR A 435 -2.71 4.45 -14.67
C THR A 435 -3.77 4.91 -13.69
N SER A 436 -4.98 4.36 -13.78
CA SER A 436 -6.06 4.60 -12.81
C SER A 436 -5.65 4.11 -11.42
N VAL A 437 -4.87 3.01 -11.34
CA VAL A 437 -4.30 2.56 -10.07
C VAL A 437 -3.27 3.56 -9.53
N TYR A 438 -2.36 4.05 -10.38
CA TYR A 438 -1.37 5.07 -9.97
C TYR A 438 -2.04 6.38 -9.50
N LEU A 439 -3.15 6.78 -10.13
CA LEU A 439 -3.93 7.94 -9.69
C LEU A 439 -4.41 7.79 -8.24
N SER A 440 -4.79 6.59 -7.83
CA SER A 440 -5.20 6.32 -6.43
C SER A 440 -4.06 6.47 -5.42
N ALA A 441 -2.80 6.42 -5.86
CA ALA A 441 -1.64 6.59 -4.98
C ALA A 441 -1.39 8.06 -4.60
N VAL A 442 -1.92 9.03 -5.35
CA VAL A 442 -1.71 10.46 -5.09
C VAL A 442 -2.27 10.86 -3.73
N LEU A 443 -3.46 10.38 -3.37
CA LEU A 443 -4.05 10.66 -2.05
C LEU A 443 -3.29 9.97 -0.91
N LEU A 444 -2.55 8.90 -1.17
CA LEU A 444 -1.76 8.20 -0.16
C LEU A 444 -0.58 9.04 0.34
N VAL A 445 -0.11 10.02 -0.44
CA VAL A 445 0.93 10.99 -0.03
C VAL A 445 0.52 11.72 1.26
N TYR A 446 -0.77 11.99 1.42
CA TYR A 446 -1.30 12.79 2.52
C TYR A 446 -1.56 11.98 3.79
N VAL A 447 -1.27 10.67 3.82
CA VAL A 447 -1.46 9.82 5.01
C VAL A 447 -0.77 10.40 6.27
N PRO A 448 0.52 10.80 6.25
CA PRO A 448 1.14 11.47 7.40
C PRO A 448 0.39 12.72 7.86
N ALA A 449 0.01 13.61 6.95
CA ALA A 449 -0.73 14.83 7.30
C ALA A 449 -2.12 14.50 7.87
N TYR A 450 -2.76 13.45 7.35
CA TYR A 450 -4.04 12.97 7.83
C TYR A 450 -3.96 12.35 9.24
N ILE A 451 -2.83 11.69 9.57
CA ILE A 451 -2.56 11.22 10.95
C ILE A 451 -2.48 12.41 11.91
N GLU A 452 -1.77 13.48 11.54
CA GLU A 452 -1.71 14.70 12.36
C GLU A 452 -3.07 15.40 12.47
N TYR A 453 -3.83 15.46 11.37
CA TYR A 453 -5.18 16.03 11.38
C TYR A 453 -6.11 15.27 12.34
N ASN A 454 -6.08 13.93 12.32
CA ASN A 454 -6.87 13.09 13.22
C ASN A 454 -6.56 13.33 14.70
N ASN A 455 -5.32 13.72 15.02
CA ASN A 455 -4.83 13.90 16.37
C ASN A 455 -4.55 15.38 16.68
N SER A 456 -5.13 16.30 15.90
CA SER A 456 -4.87 17.74 15.97
C SER A 456 -5.42 18.38 17.25
N VAL A 457 -6.57 17.89 17.72
CA VAL A 457 -7.19 18.33 18.97
C VAL A 457 -6.57 17.55 20.14
N ALA A 458 -5.44 18.05 20.63
CA ALA A 458 -4.67 17.44 21.70
C ALA A 458 -4.33 18.41 22.83
N THR A 459 -4.27 17.89 24.05
CA THR A 459 -3.80 18.63 25.24
C THR A 459 -2.91 17.73 26.08
N SER A 460 -1.77 18.25 26.55
CA SER A 460 -0.82 17.49 27.38
C SER A 460 -0.92 17.89 28.84
N ILE A 461 -1.02 16.90 29.74
CA ILE A 461 -0.87 17.09 31.18
C ILE A 461 0.52 16.61 31.59
N ARG A 462 1.28 17.47 32.28
CA ARG A 462 2.60 17.15 32.82
C ARG A 462 2.51 16.71 34.27
N ASN A 463 3.43 15.85 34.70
CA ASN A 463 3.54 15.41 36.10
C ASN A 463 3.69 16.55 37.12
N VAL A 464 4.25 17.69 36.70
CA VAL A 464 4.40 18.88 37.56
C VAL A 464 3.05 19.53 37.89
N ASN A 465 2.04 19.38 37.02
CA ASN A 465 0.73 20.01 37.18
C ASN A 465 -0.25 19.12 37.96
N GLU A 466 -0.18 17.80 37.72
CA GLU A 466 -1.04 16.80 38.34
C GLU A 466 -0.31 15.46 38.36
N SER A 467 -0.59 14.63 39.36
CA SER A 467 -0.13 13.24 39.35
C SER A 467 -0.73 12.52 38.14
N ILE A 468 0.13 12.12 37.20
CA ILE A 468 -0.29 11.34 36.03
C ILE A 468 -0.38 9.83 36.33
N ASP A 469 0.03 9.42 37.52
CA ASP A 469 -0.15 8.04 38.00
C ASP A 469 -1.64 7.74 38.18
N GLY A 470 -2.11 6.66 37.53
CA GLY A 470 -3.52 6.28 37.49
C GLY A 470 -4.24 6.63 36.18
N ILE A 471 -3.65 7.48 35.33
CA ILE A 471 -4.19 7.74 33.99
C ILE A 471 -3.87 6.56 33.07
N ARG A 472 -4.91 5.80 32.71
CA ARG A 472 -4.79 4.62 31.84
C ARG A 472 -4.83 5.02 30.37
N VAL A 473 -3.73 4.80 29.64
CA VAL A 473 -3.71 4.87 28.18
C VAL A 473 -4.15 3.52 27.62
N ARG A 474 -5.31 3.48 26.96
CA ARG A 474 -5.81 2.26 26.31
C ARG A 474 -5.21 2.13 24.93
N VAL A 475 -4.91 0.89 24.54
CA VAL A 475 -4.35 0.51 23.23
C VAL A 475 -5.17 1.12 22.08
N PHE A 476 -6.50 0.95 22.10
CA PHE A 476 -7.40 1.46 21.05
C PHE A 476 -7.51 2.99 20.98
N ASP A 477 -7.31 3.68 22.11
CA ASP A 477 -7.27 5.16 22.15
C ASP A 477 -5.87 5.70 21.84
N GLY A 478 -4.90 4.81 21.70
CA GLY A 478 -3.50 5.10 21.42
C GLY A 478 -3.34 5.88 20.12
N PHE A 479 -2.33 6.75 20.07
CA PHE A 479 -2.08 7.69 18.97
C PHE A 479 -2.20 7.08 17.56
N TYR A 480 -1.70 5.86 17.34
CA TYR A 480 -1.77 5.21 16.02
C TYR A 480 -3.04 4.39 15.81
N LEU A 481 -3.49 3.61 16.81
CA LEU A 481 -4.66 2.74 16.64
C LEU A 481 -5.98 3.49 16.51
N ARG A 482 -6.12 4.64 17.16
CA ARG A 482 -7.30 5.50 16.98
C ARG A 482 -7.43 6.05 15.55
N VAL A 483 -6.30 6.13 14.82
CA VAL A 483 -6.23 6.68 13.46
C VAL A 483 -6.51 5.60 12.41
N LEU A 484 -6.33 4.31 12.75
CA LEU A 484 -6.52 3.20 11.80
C LEU A 484 -7.92 3.17 11.20
N SER A 485 -8.96 3.48 11.97
CA SER A 485 -10.35 3.56 11.47
C SER A 485 -10.52 4.68 10.45
N SER A 486 -10.03 5.88 10.77
CA SER A 486 -10.06 7.05 9.89
C SER A 486 -9.27 6.82 8.61
N VAL A 487 -8.08 6.22 8.69
CA VAL A 487 -7.25 5.88 7.52
C VAL A 487 -7.93 4.80 6.70
N GLY A 488 -8.48 3.76 7.35
CA GLY A 488 -9.26 2.71 6.68
C GLY A 488 -10.45 3.28 5.90
N ALA A 489 -11.22 4.18 6.50
CA ALA A 489 -12.32 4.88 5.83
C ALA A 489 -11.81 5.71 4.63
N GLY A 490 -10.69 6.42 4.80
CA GLY A 490 -10.04 7.17 3.71
C GLY A 490 -9.57 6.27 2.56
N LEU A 491 -9.02 5.09 2.85
CA LEU A 491 -8.62 4.11 1.84
C LEU A 491 -9.82 3.56 1.06
N VAL A 492 -10.91 3.19 1.76
CA VAL A 492 -12.15 2.74 1.13
C VAL A 492 -12.74 3.83 0.25
N LEU A 493 -12.83 5.06 0.75
CA LEU A 493 -13.34 6.20 -0.01
C LEU A 493 -12.49 6.49 -1.23
N ASN A 494 -11.15 6.47 -1.10
CA ASN A 494 -10.22 6.64 -2.21
C ASN A 494 -10.48 5.61 -3.32
N VAL A 495 -10.61 4.33 -2.95
CA VAL A 495 -10.90 3.27 -3.93
C VAL A 495 -12.24 3.49 -4.63
N VAL A 496 -13.30 3.77 -3.88
CA VAL A 496 -14.65 3.98 -4.44
C VAL A 496 -14.69 5.19 -5.37
N LEU A 497 -14.02 6.28 -5.00
CA LEU A 497 -13.94 7.48 -5.84
C LEU A 497 -13.15 7.22 -7.13
N VAL A 498 -12.00 6.56 -7.03
CA VAL A 498 -11.17 6.26 -8.21
C VAL A 498 -11.88 5.30 -9.16
N THR A 499 -12.54 4.25 -8.64
CA THR A 499 -13.34 3.36 -9.49
C THR A 499 -14.53 4.10 -10.10
N ALA A 500 -15.24 4.94 -9.35
CA ALA A 500 -16.36 5.71 -9.88
C ALA A 500 -15.91 6.66 -11.00
N VAL A 501 -14.83 7.42 -10.79
CA VAL A 501 -14.26 8.34 -11.79
C VAL A 501 -13.81 7.56 -13.04
N ASP A 502 -13.12 6.42 -12.86
CA ASP A 502 -12.69 5.58 -13.98
C ASP A 502 -13.88 5.01 -14.78
N ARG A 503 -14.96 4.59 -14.09
CA ARG A 503 -16.18 4.08 -14.72
C ARG A 503 -16.94 5.16 -15.48
N LEU A 504 -17.01 6.37 -14.95
CA LEU A 504 -17.66 7.51 -15.59
C LEU A 504 -16.86 8.00 -16.81
N TRP A 505 -15.55 8.19 -16.65
CA TRP A 505 -14.68 8.68 -17.72
C TRP A 505 -14.57 7.69 -18.88
N ASN A 506 -14.45 6.40 -18.57
CA ASN A 506 -14.30 5.33 -19.56
C ASN A 506 -15.60 4.56 -19.85
N TRP A 507 -16.77 5.19 -19.66
CA TRP A 507 -18.07 4.51 -19.76
C TRP A 507 -18.26 3.72 -21.07
N ARG A 508 -17.90 4.31 -22.22
CA ARG A 508 -18.02 3.66 -23.54
C ARG A 508 -17.10 2.44 -23.68
N TYR A 509 -15.90 2.53 -23.14
CA TYR A 509 -14.94 1.42 -23.10
C TYR A 509 -15.49 0.26 -22.27
N TRP A 510 -16.08 0.56 -21.10
CA TRP A 510 -16.70 -0.45 -20.26
C TRP A 510 -17.91 -1.13 -20.90
N GLN A 511 -18.73 -0.38 -21.64
CA GLN A 511 -19.82 -0.95 -22.44
C GLN A 511 -19.32 -1.89 -23.54
N LEU A 512 -18.19 -1.56 -24.17
CA LEU A 512 -17.55 -2.39 -25.18
C LEU A 512 -17.00 -3.69 -24.55
N LEU A 513 -16.24 -3.57 -23.46
CA LEU A 513 -15.69 -4.74 -22.74
C LEU A 513 -16.79 -5.69 -22.24
N ALA A 514 -17.92 -5.15 -21.77
CA ALA A 514 -19.03 -5.95 -21.27
C ALA A 514 -19.71 -6.83 -22.34
N LYS A 515 -19.38 -6.66 -23.63
CA LYS A 515 -19.92 -7.47 -24.73
C LYS A 515 -18.98 -8.59 -25.18
N ASN A 516 -17.67 -8.49 -24.90
CA ASN A 516 -16.68 -9.47 -25.33
C ASN A 516 -16.58 -10.63 -24.33
N SER A 517 -16.56 -11.88 -24.81
CA SER A 517 -16.53 -13.04 -23.89
C SER A 517 -15.29 -13.10 -22.99
N LEU A 518 -14.09 -12.87 -23.53
CA LEU A 518 -12.84 -12.86 -22.76
C LEU A 518 -12.83 -11.71 -21.73
N ALA A 519 -13.28 -10.52 -22.12
CA ALA A 519 -13.34 -9.38 -21.21
C ALA A 519 -14.34 -9.60 -20.07
N ARG A 520 -15.45 -10.28 -20.34
CA ARG A 520 -16.41 -10.63 -19.29
C ARG A 520 -15.84 -11.63 -18.29
N GLN A 521 -15.01 -12.59 -18.74
CA GLN A 521 -14.29 -13.47 -17.80
C GLN A 521 -13.40 -12.66 -16.84
N ALA A 522 -12.68 -11.65 -17.35
CA ALA A 522 -11.88 -10.76 -16.51
C ALA A 522 -12.75 -9.92 -15.55
N MET A 523 -13.77 -9.25 -16.07
CA MET A 523 -14.55 -8.27 -15.31
C MET A 523 -15.50 -8.90 -14.30
N TYR A 524 -16.19 -9.97 -14.66
CA TYR A 524 -17.32 -10.49 -13.89
C TYR A 524 -17.12 -11.90 -13.35
N ASN A 525 -16.21 -12.69 -13.94
CA ASN A 525 -16.00 -14.09 -13.59
C ASN A 525 -14.63 -14.40 -12.98
N SER A 526 -13.91 -13.36 -12.56
CA SER A 526 -12.63 -13.52 -11.87
C SER A 526 -12.34 -12.38 -10.91
N SER A 527 -11.36 -12.56 -10.04
CA SER A 527 -10.82 -11.55 -9.14
C SER A 527 -9.94 -10.49 -9.83
N SER A 528 -9.82 -10.49 -11.17
CA SER A 528 -9.07 -9.45 -11.88
C SER A 528 -9.64 -8.06 -11.59
N ILE A 529 -8.78 -7.06 -11.41
CA ILE A 529 -9.18 -5.69 -11.09
C ILE A 529 -8.65 -4.67 -12.11
N VAL A 530 -7.68 -5.02 -12.95
CA VAL A 530 -7.14 -4.14 -14.00
C VAL A 530 -7.32 -4.81 -15.35
N CYS A 531 -7.92 -4.11 -16.30
CA CYS A 531 -8.27 -4.64 -17.63
C CYS A 531 -7.33 -4.16 -18.76
N ASP A 532 -6.09 -3.72 -18.47
CA ASP A 532 -5.16 -3.19 -19.47
C ASP A 532 -4.66 -4.25 -20.47
N PHE A 533 -4.57 -5.51 -20.03
CA PHE A 533 -4.19 -6.64 -20.88
C PHE A 533 -5.26 -7.05 -21.90
N LEU A 534 -6.42 -6.38 -21.91
CA LEU A 534 -7.50 -6.56 -22.88
C LEU A 534 -7.54 -5.46 -23.96
N ASP A 535 -6.51 -4.60 -24.02
CA ASP A 535 -6.40 -3.60 -25.09
C ASP A 535 -6.44 -4.28 -26.48
N GLY A 536 -7.18 -3.66 -27.40
CA GLY A 536 -7.45 -4.17 -28.76
C GLY A 536 -8.85 -4.76 -29.00
N ILE A 537 -9.79 -4.64 -28.05
CA ILE A 537 -11.21 -4.92 -28.34
C ILE A 537 -11.79 -3.76 -29.14
N GLU A 538 -12.37 -4.07 -30.29
CA GLU A 538 -13.00 -3.10 -31.18
C GLU A 538 -14.47 -3.50 -31.46
N PRO A 539 -15.35 -2.55 -31.76
CA PRO A 539 -16.69 -2.87 -32.24
C PRO A 539 -16.60 -3.59 -33.59
N ASP A 540 -17.36 -4.65 -33.76
CA ASP A 540 -17.38 -5.44 -34.99
C ASP A 540 -17.92 -4.58 -36.15
N ALA A 541 -17.18 -4.53 -37.27
CA ALA A 541 -17.48 -3.64 -38.39
C ALA A 541 -18.63 -4.15 -39.27
N ASP A 542 -18.85 -5.47 -39.27
CA ASP A 542 -19.75 -6.15 -40.21
C ASP A 542 -21.13 -6.47 -39.61
N ASP A 543 -21.32 -6.29 -38.30
CA ASP A 543 -22.54 -6.70 -37.61
C ASP A 543 -23.40 -5.50 -37.17
N ARG A 544 -24.63 -5.41 -37.71
CA ARG A 544 -25.64 -4.41 -37.29
C ARG A 544 -26.02 -4.54 -35.82
N SER A 545 -25.61 -5.64 -35.16
CA SER A 545 -25.90 -5.95 -33.76
C SER A 545 -24.79 -5.59 -32.76
N ALA A 546 -23.94 -4.59 -33.02
CA ALA A 546 -23.07 -3.99 -32.00
C ALA A 546 -22.25 -5.01 -31.16
N ALA A 547 -21.77 -6.10 -31.78
CA ALA A 547 -20.88 -7.08 -31.19
C ALA A 547 -19.46 -6.49 -31.02
N SER A 548 -18.63 -7.06 -30.15
CA SER A 548 -17.26 -6.60 -29.91
C SER A 548 -16.28 -7.76 -30.06
N SER A 549 -15.27 -7.62 -30.90
CA SER A 549 -14.29 -8.68 -31.17
C SER A 549 -12.88 -8.25 -30.79
N ILE A 550 -12.05 -9.23 -30.41
CA ILE A 550 -10.61 -9.05 -30.25
C ILE A 550 -9.87 -10.09 -31.08
N VAL A 551 -8.97 -9.62 -31.94
CA VAL A 551 -8.05 -10.48 -32.68
C VAL A 551 -6.81 -10.71 -31.81
N CYS A 552 -6.66 -11.93 -31.31
CA CYS A 552 -5.58 -12.31 -30.42
C CYS A 552 -4.68 -13.38 -31.07
N ARG A 553 -3.36 -13.27 -30.89
CA ARG A 553 -2.44 -14.36 -31.28
C ARG A 553 -2.62 -15.54 -30.32
N ALA A 554 -2.59 -16.76 -30.85
CA ALA A 554 -2.76 -17.97 -30.05
C ALA A 554 -1.80 -18.03 -28.85
N ARG A 555 -0.55 -17.57 -29.04
CA ARG A 555 0.48 -17.47 -27.98
C ARG A 555 0.08 -16.55 -26.82
N ARG A 556 -0.53 -15.38 -27.11
CA ARG A 556 -0.99 -14.42 -26.10
C ARG A 556 -2.13 -15.03 -25.29
N LEU A 557 -3.13 -15.60 -25.96
CA LEU A 557 -4.28 -16.20 -25.29
C LEU A 557 -3.89 -17.41 -24.42
N SER A 558 -2.91 -18.20 -24.85
CA SER A 558 -2.39 -19.33 -24.06
C SER A 558 -1.75 -18.88 -22.74
N THR A 559 -0.93 -17.82 -22.78
CA THR A 559 -0.38 -17.24 -21.55
C THR A 559 -1.46 -16.59 -20.68
N LEU A 560 -2.49 -15.97 -21.28
CA LEU A 560 -3.62 -15.43 -20.51
C LEU A 560 -4.41 -16.54 -19.79
N GLN A 561 -4.67 -17.67 -20.45
CA GLN A 561 -5.34 -18.82 -19.84
C GLN A 561 -4.61 -19.29 -18.58
N TRP A 562 -3.30 -19.47 -18.65
CA TRP A 562 -2.47 -19.80 -17.50
C TRP A 562 -2.59 -18.77 -16.37
N PHE A 563 -2.55 -17.49 -16.71
CA PHE A 563 -2.63 -16.42 -15.72
C PHE A 563 -3.99 -16.44 -14.99
N PHE A 564 -5.09 -16.60 -15.72
CA PHE A 564 -6.40 -16.77 -15.10
C PHE A 564 -6.47 -17.97 -14.17
N MET A 565 -5.99 -19.13 -14.62
CA MET A 565 -6.13 -20.37 -13.85
C MET A 565 -5.17 -20.49 -12.66
N SER A 566 -4.04 -19.78 -12.70
CA SER A 566 -2.96 -19.91 -11.71
C SER A 566 -2.80 -18.70 -10.80
N HIS A 567 -3.08 -17.49 -11.29
CA HIS A 567 -2.86 -16.24 -10.57
C HIS A 567 -4.15 -15.50 -10.19
N LEU A 568 -5.30 -15.92 -10.71
CA LEU A 568 -6.60 -15.34 -10.39
C LEU A 568 -7.54 -16.38 -9.79
N THR A 569 -8.42 -15.91 -8.92
CA THR A 569 -9.57 -16.65 -8.44
C THR A 569 -10.67 -16.49 -9.48
N CYS A 570 -11.01 -17.55 -10.18
CA CYS A 570 -12.08 -17.54 -11.17
C CYS A 570 -13.38 -18.09 -10.54
N PHE A 571 -14.54 -17.53 -10.87
CA PHE A 571 -15.79 -17.78 -10.11
C PHE A 571 -16.70 -18.87 -10.69
N GLY A 572 -16.49 -19.29 -11.94
CA GLY A 572 -17.19 -20.44 -12.53
C GLY A 572 -18.60 -20.14 -13.03
N LEU A 573 -18.94 -18.86 -13.28
CA LEU A 573 -20.25 -18.47 -13.76
C LEU A 573 -20.42 -18.82 -15.25
N PRO A 574 -21.53 -19.48 -15.64
CA PRO A 574 -21.77 -19.84 -17.03
C PRO A 574 -22.18 -18.64 -17.88
N GLU A 575 -21.98 -18.76 -19.19
CA GLU A 575 -22.42 -17.77 -20.16
C GLU A 575 -23.93 -17.85 -20.45
N LYS A 576 -24.66 -16.74 -20.24
CA LYS A 576 -26.14 -16.69 -20.35
C LYS A 576 -26.67 -17.15 -21.71
N GLN A 577 -26.02 -16.74 -22.78
CA GLN A 577 -26.46 -17.06 -24.15
C GLN A 577 -26.00 -18.44 -24.63
N LEU A 578 -25.13 -19.12 -23.89
CA LEU A 578 -24.49 -20.36 -24.36
C LEU A 578 -25.48 -21.52 -24.49
N ARG A 579 -26.41 -21.67 -23.53
CA ARG A 579 -27.46 -22.71 -23.62
C ARG A 579 -28.43 -22.45 -24.76
N ALA A 580 -28.85 -21.19 -24.93
CA ALA A 580 -29.76 -20.80 -26.01
C ALA A 580 -29.10 -20.97 -27.39
N LYS A 581 -27.83 -20.58 -27.53
CA LYS A 581 -27.06 -20.78 -28.76
C LYS A 581 -26.85 -22.27 -29.07
N LYS A 582 -26.47 -23.10 -28.08
CA LYS A 582 -26.35 -24.57 -28.26
C LYS A 582 -27.67 -25.20 -28.72
N LEU A 583 -28.80 -24.83 -28.12
CA LEU A 583 -30.12 -25.30 -28.53
C LEU A 583 -30.49 -24.85 -29.95
N SER A 584 -30.19 -23.61 -30.31
CA SER A 584 -30.46 -23.09 -31.66
C SER A 584 -29.62 -23.79 -32.74
N ILE A 585 -28.34 -24.07 -32.46
CA ILE A 585 -27.46 -24.81 -33.37
C ILE A 585 -27.98 -26.24 -33.53
N ALA A 586 -28.30 -26.93 -32.42
CA ALA A 586 -28.85 -28.28 -32.47
C ALA A 586 -30.18 -28.37 -33.25
N GLN A 587 -31.07 -27.39 -33.10
CA GLN A 587 -32.33 -27.32 -33.86
C GLN A 587 -32.13 -27.10 -35.36
N VAL A 588 -31.11 -26.33 -35.75
CA VAL A 588 -30.74 -26.14 -37.17
C VAL A 588 -30.20 -27.45 -37.76
N THR A 589 -29.36 -28.18 -37.03
CA THR A 589 -28.83 -29.48 -37.46
C THR A 589 -29.93 -30.55 -37.58
N VAL A 590 -30.93 -30.54 -36.69
CA VAL A 590 -32.07 -31.47 -36.75
C VAL A 590 -33.00 -31.14 -37.93
N LYS A 591 -33.22 -29.86 -38.26
CA LYS A 591 -33.99 -29.47 -39.45
C LYS A 591 -33.28 -29.87 -40.76
N GLN A 592 -31.95 -29.93 -40.80
CA GLN A 592 -31.20 -30.48 -41.94
C GLN A 592 -31.39 -31.99 -42.09
N HIS A 593 -31.55 -32.74 -41.00
CA HIS A 593 -31.74 -34.19 -41.06
C HIS A 593 -33.16 -34.65 -41.44
N HIS A 594 -34.19 -33.84 -41.21
CA HIS A 594 -35.57 -34.19 -41.57
C HIS A 594 -35.93 -34.04 -43.05
N THR A 595 -35.06 -33.43 -43.87
CA THR A 595 -35.27 -33.33 -45.33
C THR A 595 -34.75 -34.52 -46.14
N ALA A 596 -34.18 -35.55 -45.50
CA ALA A 596 -33.53 -36.65 -46.22
C ALA A 596 -34.31 -37.98 -46.27
N ASN A 597 -35.45 -38.15 -45.59
CA ASN A 597 -36.20 -39.43 -45.63
C ASN A 597 -37.71 -39.23 -45.45
N SER A 598 -38.43 -39.07 -46.57
CA SER A 598 -39.81 -39.55 -46.69
C SER A 598 -40.12 -39.78 -48.17
N SER A 599 -40.00 -41.03 -48.59
CA SER A 599 -40.50 -41.52 -49.86
C SER A 599 -41.96 -41.98 -49.68
N THR A 600 -42.90 -41.30 -50.34
CA THR A 600 -44.12 -41.93 -50.87
C THR A 600 -44.78 -41.03 -51.93
N ARG A 601 -45.16 -41.68 -53.02
CA ARG A 601 -45.66 -41.17 -54.32
C ARG A 601 -46.79 -40.14 -54.20
N SER A 602 -46.81 -39.16 -55.11
CA SER A 602 -47.89 -38.95 -56.10
C SER A 602 -47.56 -37.79 -57.06
N ASN A 603 -47.90 -37.99 -58.34
CA ASN A 603 -47.59 -37.16 -59.50
C ASN A 603 -48.25 -35.77 -59.47
N SER A 604 -47.50 -34.73 -59.85
CA SER A 604 -47.94 -33.78 -60.89
C SER A 604 -46.76 -32.93 -61.37
N ILE A 605 -46.74 -32.69 -62.68
CA ILE A 605 -45.71 -32.02 -63.46
C ILE A 605 -45.89 -30.51 -63.32
N THR A 606 -44.83 -29.78 -62.95
CA THR A 606 -44.64 -28.38 -63.34
C THR A 606 -43.15 -28.03 -63.32
N HIS A 607 -42.73 -27.24 -64.31
CA HIS A 607 -41.35 -26.95 -64.71
C HIS A 607 -40.43 -26.39 -63.59
N PRO A 608 -39.10 -26.59 -63.71
CA PRO A 608 -38.15 -26.31 -62.65
C PRO A 608 -37.84 -24.82 -62.55
N THR A 609 -38.20 -24.20 -61.43
CA THR A 609 -37.54 -22.96 -61.00
C THR A 609 -36.37 -23.38 -60.11
N ALA A 610 -35.16 -23.03 -60.52
CA ALA A 610 -33.93 -23.32 -59.78
C ALA A 610 -34.03 -22.71 -58.36
N LEU A 611 -34.22 -23.58 -57.37
CA LEU A 611 -34.07 -23.23 -55.96
C LEU A 611 -32.56 -22.99 -55.68
N PRO A 612 -32.19 -21.96 -54.91
CA PRO A 612 -30.80 -21.71 -54.57
C PRO A 612 -30.23 -22.91 -53.79
N LEU A 613 -29.01 -23.32 -54.15
CA LEU A 613 -28.17 -24.20 -53.34
C LEU A 613 -28.17 -23.72 -51.87
N PRO A 614 -28.17 -24.63 -50.88
CA PRO A 614 -28.05 -24.25 -49.48
C PRO A 614 -26.73 -23.50 -49.29
N ILE A 615 -26.82 -22.23 -48.91
CA ILE A 615 -25.67 -21.45 -48.46
C ILE A 615 -25.22 -22.13 -47.16
N PRO A 616 -23.98 -22.66 -47.08
CA PRO A 616 -23.45 -23.14 -45.81
C PRO A 616 -23.43 -21.94 -44.85
N VAL A 617 -23.98 -22.11 -43.65
CA VAL A 617 -23.79 -21.14 -42.57
C VAL A 617 -22.27 -20.95 -42.44
N PRO A 618 -21.73 -19.74 -42.68
CA PRO A 618 -20.30 -19.52 -42.61
C PRO A 618 -19.83 -19.90 -41.21
N ASP A 619 -18.83 -20.76 -41.12
CA ASP A 619 -18.02 -20.89 -39.91
C ASP A 619 -17.35 -19.54 -39.72
N ASP A 620 -17.92 -18.70 -38.87
CA ASP A 620 -17.56 -17.28 -38.73
C ASP A 620 -16.14 -17.08 -38.13
N GLY A 621 -15.38 -18.18 -37.97
CA GLY A 621 -14.01 -18.20 -37.45
C GLY A 621 -13.86 -17.67 -36.03
N ALA A 622 -14.98 -17.38 -35.38
CA ALA A 622 -15.07 -16.68 -34.11
C ALA A 622 -15.14 -17.67 -32.95
N TYR A 623 -14.29 -17.44 -31.96
CA TYR A 623 -14.20 -18.23 -30.75
C TYR A 623 -14.85 -17.50 -29.57
N MET A 624 -15.25 -18.27 -28.55
CA MET A 624 -15.81 -17.73 -27.32
C MET A 624 -15.06 -18.30 -26.11
N VAL A 625 -14.66 -17.44 -25.18
CA VAL A 625 -13.98 -17.86 -23.94
C VAL A 625 -15.00 -18.03 -22.84
N VAL A 626 -15.03 -19.21 -22.23
CA VAL A 626 -16.02 -19.59 -21.22
C VAL A 626 -15.35 -20.19 -20.00
N GLN A 627 -16.06 -20.23 -18.89
CA GLN A 627 -15.62 -20.92 -17.68
C GLN A 627 -16.62 -22.03 -17.35
N ASP A 628 -16.10 -23.18 -16.87
CA ASP A 628 -16.92 -24.27 -16.32
C ASP A 628 -17.23 -24.06 -14.83
N GLY A 629 -18.03 -24.97 -14.27
CA GLY A 629 -18.36 -24.97 -12.84
C GLY A 629 -17.17 -25.31 -11.93
N ASP A 630 -16.13 -25.95 -12.47
CA ASP A 630 -14.89 -26.31 -11.76
C ASP A 630 -13.83 -25.19 -11.83
N HIS A 631 -14.26 -24.03 -12.30
CA HIS A 631 -13.49 -22.81 -12.40
C HIS A 631 -12.40 -22.77 -13.48
N ASN A 632 -12.40 -23.67 -14.46
CA ASN A 632 -11.43 -23.72 -15.55
C ASN A 632 -11.87 -22.91 -16.76
N ILE A 633 -10.90 -22.34 -17.48
CA ILE A 633 -11.15 -21.57 -18.71
C ILE A 633 -11.03 -22.46 -19.93
N HIS A 634 -12.07 -22.42 -20.76
CA HIS A 634 -12.22 -23.17 -22.01
C HIS A 634 -12.38 -22.22 -23.20
N LEU A 635 -12.01 -22.72 -24.38
CA LEU A 635 -12.16 -21.98 -25.64
C LEU A 635 -13.11 -22.75 -26.54
N LEU A 636 -14.26 -22.15 -26.85
CA LEU A 636 -15.24 -22.75 -27.75
C LEU A 636 -15.09 -22.22 -29.18
N ASP A 637 -15.23 -23.09 -30.16
CA ASP A 637 -15.30 -22.72 -31.58
C ASP A 637 -16.67 -22.15 -31.99
N GLY A 638 -16.83 -21.81 -33.27
CA GLY A 638 -18.08 -21.27 -33.83
C GLY A 638 -19.29 -22.21 -33.70
N GLN A 639 -19.04 -23.51 -33.52
CA GLN A 639 -20.05 -24.55 -33.27
C GLN A 639 -20.27 -24.82 -31.77
N LEU A 640 -19.60 -24.07 -30.90
CA LEU A 640 -19.63 -24.22 -29.44
C LEU A 640 -19.04 -25.53 -28.91
N ASN A 641 -18.15 -26.15 -29.69
CA ASN A 641 -17.35 -27.29 -29.27
C ASN A 641 -16.06 -26.81 -28.61
N ASP A 642 -15.59 -27.55 -27.62
CA ASP A 642 -14.37 -27.21 -26.90
C ASP A 642 -13.13 -27.51 -27.74
N VAL A 643 -12.20 -26.55 -27.79
CA VAL A 643 -10.97 -26.66 -28.54
C VAL A 643 -9.94 -27.40 -27.68
N THR A 644 -9.68 -28.66 -28.02
CA THR A 644 -8.72 -29.51 -27.30
C THR A 644 -7.32 -28.91 -27.25
N SER A 645 -6.56 -29.23 -26.18
CA SER A 645 -5.21 -28.70 -25.97
C SER A 645 -4.26 -29.01 -27.12
N LEU A 646 -4.37 -30.19 -27.74
CA LEU A 646 -3.55 -30.58 -28.88
C LEU A 646 -3.74 -29.61 -30.06
N VAL A 647 -5.01 -29.38 -30.43
CA VAL A 647 -5.38 -28.50 -31.54
C VAL A 647 -4.92 -27.07 -31.27
N TYR A 648 -5.11 -26.60 -30.03
CA TYR A 648 -4.70 -25.25 -29.67
C TYR A 648 -3.17 -25.10 -29.59
N ASN A 649 -2.45 -26.09 -29.06
CA ASN A 649 -0.98 -26.04 -29.03
C ASN A 649 -0.38 -26.05 -30.45
N ILE A 650 -1.02 -26.69 -31.44
CA ILE A 650 -0.61 -26.55 -32.85
C ILE A 650 -0.80 -25.11 -33.34
N LYS A 651 -1.91 -24.46 -33.00
CA LYS A 651 -2.16 -23.03 -33.29
C LYS A 651 -1.13 -22.12 -32.60
N VAL A 652 -0.70 -22.46 -31.38
CA VAL A 652 0.36 -21.76 -30.62
C VAL A 652 1.72 -21.86 -31.32
N LEU A 653 2.09 -23.06 -31.80
CA LEU A 653 3.33 -23.27 -32.56
C LEU A 653 3.35 -22.43 -33.84
N LYS A 654 2.25 -22.47 -34.61
CA LYS A 654 2.05 -21.69 -35.84
C LYS A 654 1.76 -20.20 -35.61
N ASN A 655 1.54 -19.78 -34.36
CA ASN A 655 1.18 -18.42 -33.97
C ASN A 655 -0.04 -17.85 -34.73
N THR A 656 -1.07 -18.68 -34.94
CA THR A 656 -2.26 -18.26 -35.69
C THR A 656 -3.05 -17.20 -34.94
N THR A 657 -3.79 -16.37 -35.66
CA THR A 657 -4.76 -15.43 -35.09
C THR A 657 -6.05 -16.16 -34.71
N VAL A 658 -6.67 -15.70 -33.63
CA VAL A 658 -7.91 -16.21 -33.07
C VAL A 658 -8.78 -14.98 -32.81
N THR A 659 -9.94 -14.91 -33.45
CA THR A 659 -10.91 -13.84 -33.22
C THR A 659 -11.85 -14.27 -32.11
N ILE A 660 -11.91 -13.52 -31.02
CA ILE A 660 -12.77 -13.81 -29.86
C ILE A 660 -13.92 -12.82 -29.85
N LYS A 661 -15.17 -13.32 -29.86
CA LYS A 661 -16.38 -12.51 -29.76
C LYS A 661 -16.90 -12.45 -28.32
#